data_AF-A0A8B9I522-F1
#
_entry.id   AF-A0A8B9I522-F1
#
_cell.length_a   1.000
_cell.length_b   1.000
_cell.length_c   1.000
_cell.angle_alpha   90.00
_cell.angle_beta   90.00
_cell.angle_gamma   90.00
#
_symmetry.space_group_name_H-M   'P 1'
#
loop_
_entity.id
_entity.type
_entity.pdbx_description
1 polymer ?
#
loop_
_entity_poly.entity_id
_entity_poly.type
_entity_poly.pdbx_seq_one_letter_code
_entity_poly.pdbx_strand_id
1 'polypeptide(L)'
;MDIKSSSSTVSHAIQEANCLDSAKNESQLLKNSDESELDTDEDLAWQLYEAEKEKLDIAIKHHQELSNHEIQIVKLRCEVEKGEAVRQSLEYELAVARKDANLRMHDAEEELSAVKTRLVELQVLNEKLQQKVVETEKAFHIAQQKWKEQQQRLANEKDDILRKCKDEYELLLKERTKLESVLQEQSSALQNIREKVKDVVLEHDWSELLRHQVNELERSAEREERLKKELEAATVRIKKLEENTEAERAAHLESKFNSEIIQLRIRDLEGALQVEKVSQAETLSDLEMIRKQFKEVENAYEKEKENAQENLEKLNILKREYFSTNKQMNEKIEEKKKVIKDLSERLQDNEKTRRELQEELAMAKKHQVFLTETYENNMRELELLLDSFAMSGQRTAGTCKDKDKPSSFSVLETLSCTLTAYQNKLEDTSNELGKMKALCEKMTKELEISKEKMYALSQDLKEAQDNLAGANKELSHLHTKCADKEILIGALKMELQNVQQCWEEEKVCATESENEIQKLTRAYQKDMEEKLTFLHGLYQRLVAGCVLIKQPEGILDRFSWSELCAVLQENVDALILDLNRANEKISHLEYVYKNKYDTMKELQQSQEEAFSKMAKQMKAQESSWQKQKKYLEQQYSGLLGEVHARAQEYQETAAKNKETIYVLEKRQEKLALENIYVKNTLTQIQKEHSSLLAACALLAGALYPLYGRSCALSTQRHLLQDQVNIYELVNQEIRTLVHALSGVEEKKQEAKMKKRKFKGLIHVFRRGVIAVLAANRLRVLAQSSSSLFSWVNGFKEGIGILVCVGDSKGKHNLSRHKEEQIDCVEALSWFTSSKLLAAIISSVTELQDVVNKTDPNSWLSGQLLVSAARNSFSKLMDKLNVIMETVPLDSSWSISYTEEDSLVRRLARGLHKINAQALEAGFCDRVPVMKSIASLQKQVFEFIQRLHTAEVERRSLRLELAEFKGNFIEMKIEADKAQSLQKQLNMFKQSKLITHERFESACEELNNALHREHQAQVLLNEQAQQLQELNNKLELHSSEEADKNQVLSETVKRLFEAKMELRRKDQSLRQLNRLLTQLEQDKRRLKESIHDAESALCMAAKHKELIVSQMKSVEATLNKVRDQTLLSQTAATRNDFTLQLPKLHLGTFAVEGLKGGPEVVAFQAMIKSFMDVYQLASSRVDMLVRKTASHRLHTAVLKSKLQTACLHESENLQLESRGSSNITMSSS
;
A
#
# COMPACT_ATOMS: atom_id res chain seq x y z
N MET A 1 -58.99 10.94 -27.71
CA MET A 1 -59.53 11.63 -28.92
C MET A 1 -60.64 10.76 -29.47
N ASP A 2 -61.77 11.37 -29.79
CA ASP A 2 -63.01 10.71 -30.22
C ASP A 2 -63.04 10.40 -31.73
N ILE A 3 -64.25 10.02 -32.22
CA ILE A 3 -64.65 9.60 -33.59
C ILE A 3 -64.75 8.07 -33.67
N LYS A 4 -65.93 7.47 -33.44
CA LYS A 4 -67.11 7.31 -34.33
C LYS A 4 -66.84 6.40 -35.54
N SER A 5 -67.53 5.30 -35.86
CA SER A 5 -68.94 4.82 -35.72
C SER A 5 -69.88 5.13 -36.91
N SER A 6 -69.94 4.21 -37.89
CA SER A 6 -70.96 4.08 -38.97
C SER A 6 -70.52 2.95 -39.95
N SER A 7 -71.37 2.17 -40.65
CA SER A 7 -72.83 1.91 -40.59
C SER A 7 -73.21 0.75 -41.56
N SER A 8 -74.40 0.13 -41.36
CA SER A 8 -75.29 -0.64 -42.30
C SER A 8 -74.83 -0.96 -43.75
N THR A 9 -75.16 -2.10 -44.39
CA THR A 9 -76.51 -2.66 -44.75
C THR A 9 -76.25 -4.07 -45.37
N VAL A 10 -76.99 -5.20 -45.26
CA VAL A 10 -78.40 -5.62 -45.00
C VAL A 10 -79.24 -5.92 -46.27
N SER A 11 -79.86 -7.13 -46.34
CA SER A 11 -80.62 -7.74 -47.47
C SER A 11 -79.77 -8.08 -48.72
N HIS A 12 -80.03 -9.10 -49.55
CA HIS A 12 -81.13 -10.07 -49.78
C HIS A 12 -80.51 -11.49 -50.08
N ALA A 13 -81.20 -12.64 -50.10
CA ALA A 13 -82.57 -13.05 -49.76
C ALA A 13 -82.58 -14.56 -49.34
N ILE A 14 -83.72 -15.04 -48.82
CA ILE A 14 -83.98 -16.48 -48.59
C ILE A 14 -85.12 -16.92 -49.51
N GLN A 15 -84.79 -17.76 -50.50
CA GLN A 15 -85.64 -18.69 -51.27
C GLN A 15 -84.66 -19.49 -52.17
N GLU A 16 -84.91 -20.75 -52.54
CA GLU A 16 -86.17 -21.48 -52.59
C GLU A 16 -85.97 -22.96 -52.23
N ALA A 17 -87.04 -23.64 -51.83
CA ALA A 17 -87.06 -25.10 -51.70
C ALA A 17 -88.29 -25.65 -52.41
N ASN A 18 -88.15 -26.80 -53.06
CA ASN A 18 -89.23 -27.67 -53.56
C ASN A 18 -90.35 -27.00 -54.38
N CYS A 19 -90.26 -27.04 -55.71
CA CYS A 19 -91.23 -27.74 -56.58
C CYS A 19 -91.04 -27.38 -58.06
N LEU A 20 -90.80 -28.39 -58.90
CA LEU A 20 -91.46 -28.55 -60.20
C LEU A 20 -91.17 -29.95 -60.74
N ASP A 21 -91.96 -30.91 -60.28
CA ASP A 21 -92.02 -32.26 -60.84
C ASP A 21 -93.32 -32.39 -61.66
N SER A 22 -93.24 -33.12 -62.78
CA SER A 22 -94.31 -33.47 -63.72
C SER A 22 -94.95 -32.37 -64.61
N ALA A 23 -95.54 -32.86 -65.72
CA ALA A 23 -96.35 -32.20 -66.76
C ALA A 23 -95.61 -31.42 -67.86
N LYS A 24 -95.80 -31.69 -69.17
CA LYS A 24 -96.51 -32.75 -69.94
C LYS A 24 -95.69 -33.00 -71.23
N ASN A 25 -95.54 -34.21 -71.79
CA ASN A 25 -96.55 -35.13 -72.35
C ASN A 25 -97.35 -34.57 -73.55
N GLU A 26 -96.69 -34.55 -74.72
CA GLU A 26 -97.28 -34.78 -76.05
C GLU A 26 -96.37 -35.79 -76.79
N SER A 27 -96.85 -36.69 -77.64
CA SER A 27 -98.13 -37.40 -77.63
C SER A 27 -97.93 -38.77 -78.27
N GLN A 28 -98.67 -39.80 -77.83
CA GLN A 28 -98.75 -41.06 -78.57
C GLN A 28 -99.88 -41.01 -79.62
N LEU A 29 -99.80 -41.95 -80.56
CA LEU A 29 -100.87 -42.37 -81.50
C LEU A 29 -101.33 -41.34 -82.56
N LEU A 30 -100.84 -41.54 -83.77
CA LEU A 30 -101.73 -41.92 -84.88
C LEU A 30 -101.14 -43.13 -85.63
N LYS A 31 -102.00 -43.90 -86.32
CA LYS A 31 -101.67 -45.20 -86.91
C LYS A 31 -102.12 -45.26 -88.36
N ASN A 32 -101.33 -45.94 -89.19
CA ASN A 32 -101.69 -46.56 -90.48
C ASN A 32 -102.31 -45.67 -91.58
N SER A 33 -101.59 -45.50 -92.69
CA SER A 33 -102.04 -46.00 -94.02
C SER A 33 -100.93 -45.93 -95.07
N ASP A 34 -100.42 -47.11 -95.45
CA ASP A 34 -100.17 -47.60 -96.82
C ASP A 34 -99.39 -46.78 -97.88
N GLU A 35 -98.28 -47.41 -98.34
CA GLU A 35 -97.71 -47.46 -99.70
C GLU A 35 -96.98 -46.26 -100.37
N SER A 36 -95.88 -46.59 -101.07
CA SER A 36 -94.97 -45.77 -101.93
C SER A 36 -94.18 -44.64 -101.24
N GLU A 37 -92.88 -44.41 -101.51
CA GLU A 37 -91.89 -45.03 -102.40
C GLU A 37 -90.47 -44.93 -101.77
N LEU A 38 -89.43 -45.56 -102.34
CA LEU A 38 -88.08 -45.67 -101.74
C LEU A 38 -87.16 -44.42 -101.93
N ASP A 39 -85.97 -44.47 -101.30
CA ASP A 39 -84.76 -43.65 -101.53
C ASP A 39 -84.56 -42.31 -100.78
N THR A 40 -85.06 -42.14 -99.53
CA THR A 40 -84.76 -40.92 -98.73
C THR A 40 -84.28 -41.10 -97.27
N ASP A 41 -84.21 -42.32 -96.72
CA ASP A 41 -83.97 -42.52 -95.28
C ASP A 41 -82.47 -42.54 -94.87
N GLU A 42 -81.55 -42.92 -95.76
CA GLU A 42 -80.12 -43.10 -95.41
C GLU A 42 -79.36 -41.77 -95.19
N ASP A 43 -79.69 -40.72 -95.94
CA ASP A 43 -79.02 -39.41 -95.85
C ASP A 43 -79.22 -38.72 -94.49
N LEU A 44 -80.40 -38.88 -93.89
CA LEU A 44 -80.73 -38.28 -92.58
C LEU A 44 -79.96 -38.95 -91.44
N ALA A 45 -79.75 -40.27 -91.52
CA ALA A 45 -78.95 -41.00 -90.53
C ALA A 45 -77.49 -40.55 -90.53
N TRP A 46 -76.91 -40.27 -91.70
CA TRP A 46 -75.53 -39.79 -91.83
C TRP A 46 -75.35 -38.37 -91.26
N GLN A 47 -76.31 -37.47 -91.54
CA GLN A 47 -76.29 -36.10 -90.99
C GLN A 47 -76.39 -36.09 -89.46
N LEU A 48 -77.20 -36.98 -88.86
CA LEU A 48 -77.27 -37.15 -87.41
C LEU A 48 -75.93 -37.62 -86.81
N TYR A 49 -75.27 -38.61 -87.42
CA TYR A 49 -74.00 -39.13 -86.92
C TYR A 49 -72.89 -38.08 -86.91
N GLU A 50 -72.74 -37.33 -88.01
CA GLU A 50 -71.70 -36.29 -88.09
C GLU A 50 -72.01 -35.11 -87.13
N ALA A 51 -73.29 -34.77 -86.91
CA ALA A 51 -73.71 -33.77 -85.92
C ALA A 51 -73.48 -34.22 -84.46
N GLU A 52 -73.69 -35.50 -84.11
CA GLU A 52 -73.35 -36.02 -82.78
C GLU A 52 -71.84 -36.02 -82.54
N LYS A 53 -71.05 -36.32 -83.58
CA LYS A 53 -69.59 -36.27 -83.56
C LYS A 53 -69.07 -34.83 -83.41
N GLU A 54 -69.59 -33.86 -84.15
CA GLU A 54 -69.25 -32.44 -83.95
C GLU A 54 -69.61 -31.97 -82.53
N LYS A 55 -70.78 -32.35 -82.03
CA LYS A 55 -71.22 -32.07 -80.65
C LYS A 55 -70.28 -32.70 -79.61
N LEU A 56 -69.76 -33.91 -79.86
CA LEU A 56 -68.78 -34.57 -79.00
C LEU A 56 -67.42 -33.83 -79.04
N ASP A 57 -66.94 -33.43 -80.21
CA ASP A 57 -65.69 -32.66 -80.36
C ASP A 57 -65.80 -31.27 -79.70
N ILE A 58 -66.96 -30.61 -79.79
CA ILE A 58 -67.24 -29.37 -79.06
C ILE A 58 -67.24 -29.62 -77.55
N ALA A 59 -67.87 -30.70 -77.07
CA ALA A 59 -67.86 -31.05 -75.66
C ALA A 59 -66.45 -31.38 -75.14
N ILE A 60 -65.63 -32.09 -75.93
CA ILE A 60 -64.22 -32.40 -75.59
C ILE A 60 -63.39 -31.10 -75.53
N LYS A 61 -63.51 -30.21 -76.52
CA LYS A 61 -62.83 -28.89 -76.50
C LYS A 61 -63.25 -28.07 -75.29
N HIS A 62 -64.54 -27.95 -75.02
CA HIS A 62 -65.06 -27.23 -73.85
C HIS A 62 -64.58 -27.85 -72.53
N HIS A 63 -64.46 -29.18 -72.44
CA HIS A 63 -63.94 -29.85 -71.24
C HIS A 63 -62.42 -29.68 -71.07
N GLN A 64 -61.65 -29.67 -72.17
CA GLN A 64 -60.23 -29.30 -72.15
C GLN A 64 -60.03 -27.82 -71.78
N GLU A 65 -60.87 -26.92 -72.28
CA GLU A 65 -60.88 -25.50 -71.90
C GLU A 65 -61.22 -25.33 -70.42
N LEU A 66 -62.29 -25.97 -69.91
CA LEU A 66 -62.62 -25.96 -68.48
C LEU A 66 -61.46 -26.47 -67.62
N SER A 67 -60.85 -27.61 -67.99
CA SER A 67 -59.69 -28.15 -67.28
C SER A 67 -58.49 -27.19 -67.32
N ASN A 68 -58.25 -26.50 -68.43
CA ASN A 68 -57.20 -25.49 -68.54
C ASN A 68 -57.49 -24.25 -67.66
N HIS A 69 -58.74 -23.81 -67.58
CA HIS A 69 -59.15 -22.73 -66.68
C HIS A 69 -59.06 -23.15 -65.20
N GLU A 70 -59.44 -24.38 -64.86
CA GLU A 70 -59.33 -24.92 -63.49
C GLU A 70 -57.86 -25.04 -63.06
N ILE A 71 -56.98 -25.53 -63.94
CA ILE A 71 -55.51 -25.54 -63.72
C ILE A 71 -54.97 -24.12 -63.53
N GLN A 72 -55.48 -23.12 -64.27
CA GLN A 72 -55.11 -21.72 -64.06
C GLN A 72 -55.62 -21.18 -62.71
N ILE A 73 -56.85 -21.50 -62.31
CA ILE A 73 -57.41 -21.13 -61.00
C ILE A 73 -56.60 -21.74 -59.86
N VAL A 74 -56.21 -23.02 -59.95
CA VAL A 74 -55.36 -23.68 -58.95
C VAL A 74 -53.97 -23.05 -58.89
N LYS A 75 -53.36 -22.71 -60.03
CA LYS A 75 -52.09 -21.95 -60.08
C LYS A 75 -52.22 -20.58 -59.41
N LEU A 76 -53.26 -19.80 -59.76
CA LEU A 76 -53.50 -18.48 -59.19
C LEU A 76 -53.76 -18.54 -57.67
N ARG A 77 -54.51 -19.54 -57.18
CA ARG A 77 -54.68 -19.78 -55.74
C ARG A 77 -53.34 -20.09 -55.06
N CYS A 78 -52.53 -20.96 -55.65
CA CYS A 78 -51.20 -21.30 -55.11
C CYS A 78 -50.26 -20.08 -55.07
N GLU A 79 -50.27 -19.21 -56.08
CA GLU A 79 -49.48 -17.96 -56.04
C GLU A 79 -50.03 -16.94 -55.02
N VAL A 80 -51.35 -16.88 -54.81
CA VAL A 80 -51.96 -16.07 -53.73
C VAL A 80 -51.58 -16.62 -52.36
N GLU A 81 -51.63 -17.93 -52.15
CA GLU A 81 -51.22 -18.59 -50.90
C GLU A 81 -49.73 -18.37 -50.59
N LYS A 82 -48.86 -18.45 -51.60
CA LYS A 82 -47.44 -18.08 -51.48
C LYS A 82 -47.26 -16.60 -51.13
N GLY A 83 -47.97 -15.71 -51.83
CA GLY A 83 -47.92 -14.26 -51.58
C GLY A 83 -48.39 -13.90 -50.17
N GLU A 84 -49.43 -14.57 -49.68
CA GLU A 84 -49.96 -14.43 -48.33
C GLU A 84 -48.99 -14.98 -47.27
N ALA A 85 -48.35 -16.13 -47.49
CA ALA A 85 -47.31 -16.64 -46.61
C ALA A 85 -46.09 -15.71 -46.54
N VAL A 86 -45.67 -15.14 -47.68
CA VAL A 86 -44.61 -14.11 -47.74
C VAL A 86 -45.04 -12.83 -47.01
N ARG A 87 -46.29 -12.37 -47.18
CA ARG A 87 -46.84 -11.21 -46.45
C ARG A 87 -46.79 -11.44 -44.94
N GLN A 88 -47.20 -12.62 -44.47
CA GLN A 88 -47.16 -12.97 -43.04
C GLN A 88 -45.72 -13.06 -42.50
N SER A 89 -44.75 -13.60 -43.27
CA SER A 89 -43.32 -13.57 -42.89
C SER A 89 -42.80 -12.14 -42.76
N LEU A 90 -43.07 -11.29 -43.74
CA LEU A 90 -42.64 -9.88 -43.73
C LEU A 90 -43.32 -9.08 -42.61
N GLU A 91 -44.57 -9.36 -42.28
CA GLU A 91 -45.26 -8.72 -41.13
C GLU A 91 -44.69 -9.18 -39.78
N TYR A 92 -44.29 -10.46 -39.65
CA TYR A 92 -43.57 -10.95 -38.49
C TYR A 92 -42.16 -10.32 -38.38
N GLU A 93 -41.40 -10.28 -39.47
CA GLU A 93 -40.09 -9.64 -39.52
C GLU A 93 -40.16 -8.14 -39.20
N LEU A 94 -41.17 -7.43 -39.71
CA LEU A 94 -41.43 -6.02 -39.36
C LEU A 94 -41.85 -5.85 -37.90
N ALA A 95 -42.60 -6.80 -37.31
CA ALA A 95 -42.96 -6.75 -35.90
C ALA A 95 -41.74 -6.98 -34.99
N VAL A 96 -40.85 -7.93 -35.35
CA VAL A 96 -39.57 -8.14 -34.66
C VAL A 96 -38.66 -6.92 -34.80
N ALA A 97 -38.46 -6.40 -36.03
CA ALA A 97 -37.64 -5.22 -36.26
C ALA A 97 -38.14 -3.98 -35.52
N ARG A 98 -39.46 -3.78 -35.40
CA ARG A 98 -40.07 -2.73 -34.57
C ARG A 98 -39.82 -2.94 -33.08
N LYS A 99 -39.91 -4.17 -32.58
CA LYS A 99 -39.61 -4.49 -31.18
C LYS A 99 -38.14 -4.21 -30.85
N ASP A 100 -37.23 -4.65 -31.71
CA ASP A 100 -35.78 -4.43 -31.55
C ASP A 100 -35.41 -2.94 -31.67
N ALA A 101 -36.08 -2.20 -32.56
CA ALA A 101 -35.94 -0.75 -32.64
C ALA A 101 -36.44 -0.06 -31.36
N ASN A 102 -37.60 -0.44 -30.84
CA ASN A 102 -38.14 0.13 -29.60
C ASN A 102 -37.26 -0.18 -28.38
N LEU A 103 -36.69 -1.38 -28.28
CA LEU A 103 -35.71 -1.73 -27.25
C LEU A 103 -34.49 -0.80 -27.34
N ARG A 104 -33.89 -0.65 -28.52
CA ARG A 104 -32.74 0.26 -28.74
C ARG A 104 -33.09 1.74 -28.49
N MET A 105 -34.33 2.16 -28.70
CA MET A 105 -34.78 3.50 -28.32
C MET A 105 -34.81 3.64 -26.79
N HIS A 106 -35.37 2.67 -26.06
CA HIS A 106 -35.38 2.72 -24.60
C HIS A 106 -33.97 2.62 -24.00
N ASP A 107 -33.09 1.76 -24.53
CA ASP A 107 -31.67 1.71 -24.14
C ASP A 107 -31.00 3.10 -24.32
N ALA A 108 -31.28 3.77 -25.45
CA ALA A 108 -30.77 5.11 -25.73
C ALA A 108 -31.43 6.23 -24.90
N GLU A 109 -32.71 6.08 -24.51
CA GLU A 109 -33.41 6.98 -23.59
C GLU A 109 -32.87 6.86 -22.17
N GLU A 110 -32.57 5.65 -21.70
CA GLU A 110 -31.93 5.40 -20.40
C GLU A 110 -30.51 5.98 -20.37
N GLU A 111 -29.67 5.70 -21.37
CA GLU A 111 -28.34 6.32 -21.51
C GLU A 111 -28.41 7.85 -21.58
N LEU A 112 -29.36 8.41 -22.35
CA LEU A 112 -29.59 9.85 -22.39
C LEU A 112 -30.04 10.41 -21.04
N SER A 113 -30.79 9.65 -20.23
CA SER A 113 -31.19 10.03 -18.88
C SER A 113 -30.01 10.00 -17.89
N ALA A 114 -29.11 9.01 -18.02
CA ALA A 114 -27.88 8.91 -17.24
C ALA A 114 -26.92 10.07 -17.57
N VAL A 115 -26.73 10.37 -18.86
CA VAL A 115 -25.94 11.51 -19.33
C VAL A 115 -26.53 12.85 -18.87
N LYS A 116 -27.87 13.03 -18.90
CA LYS A 116 -28.54 14.22 -18.34
C LYS A 116 -28.32 14.35 -16.83
N THR A 117 -28.44 13.25 -16.09
CA THR A 117 -28.19 13.23 -14.64
C THR A 117 -26.76 13.66 -14.32
N ARG A 118 -25.78 13.07 -15.02
CA ARG A 118 -24.36 13.39 -14.88
C ARG A 118 -24.01 14.82 -15.32
N LEU A 119 -24.74 15.39 -16.29
CA LEU A 119 -24.62 16.80 -16.66
C LEU A 119 -25.08 17.73 -15.52
N VAL A 120 -26.19 17.40 -14.84
CA VAL A 120 -26.68 18.15 -13.68
C VAL A 120 -25.70 18.04 -12.50
N GLU A 121 -25.13 16.85 -12.24
CA GLU A 121 -24.07 16.67 -11.25
C GLU A 121 -22.84 17.56 -11.53
N LEU A 122 -22.41 17.62 -12.79
CA LEU A 122 -21.31 18.48 -13.22
C LEU A 122 -21.64 19.98 -13.15
N GLN A 123 -22.90 20.37 -13.42
CA GLN A 123 -23.36 21.75 -13.21
C GLN A 123 -23.30 22.15 -11.74
N VAL A 124 -23.86 21.33 -10.84
CA VAL A 124 -23.81 21.55 -9.38
C VAL A 124 -22.38 21.55 -8.85
N LEU A 125 -21.48 20.75 -9.42
CA LEU A 125 -20.05 20.77 -9.06
C LEU A 125 -19.36 22.05 -9.56
N ASN A 126 -19.68 22.53 -10.77
CA ASN A 126 -19.16 23.78 -11.31
C ASN A 126 -19.65 25.00 -10.52
N GLU A 127 -20.93 25.05 -10.13
CA GLU A 127 -21.50 26.06 -9.24
C GLU A 127 -20.76 26.09 -7.89
N LYS A 128 -20.49 24.93 -7.29
CA LYS A 128 -19.69 24.82 -6.05
C LYS A 128 -18.23 25.28 -6.23
N LEU A 129 -17.64 25.09 -7.41
CA LEU A 129 -16.31 25.64 -7.71
C LEU A 129 -16.35 27.16 -7.90
N GLN A 130 -17.35 27.70 -8.59
CA GLN A 130 -17.54 29.15 -8.73
C GLN A 130 -17.81 29.83 -7.39
N GLN A 131 -18.63 29.23 -6.52
CA GLN A 131 -18.83 29.71 -5.15
C GLN A 131 -17.51 29.75 -4.38
N LYS A 132 -16.70 28.68 -4.44
CA LYS A 132 -15.37 28.65 -3.81
C LYS A 132 -14.41 29.71 -4.35
N VAL A 133 -14.42 29.97 -5.66
CA VAL A 133 -13.64 31.07 -6.26
C VAL A 133 -14.05 32.40 -5.62
N VAL A 134 -15.35 32.73 -5.62
CA VAL A 134 -15.88 33.96 -5.02
C VAL A 134 -15.60 34.07 -3.51
N GLU A 135 -15.61 32.95 -2.78
CA GLU A 135 -15.20 32.90 -1.37
C GLU A 135 -13.70 33.17 -1.18
N THR A 136 -12.83 32.61 -2.03
CA THR A 136 -11.39 32.90 -2.00
C THR A 136 -11.04 34.32 -2.45
N GLU A 137 -11.77 34.90 -3.41
CA GLU A 137 -11.62 36.30 -3.83
C GLU A 137 -12.00 37.26 -2.70
N LYS A 138 -13.10 36.97 -1.98
CA LYS A 138 -13.49 37.73 -0.78
C LYS A 138 -12.43 37.61 0.32
N ALA A 139 -11.93 36.40 0.60
CA ALA A 139 -10.87 36.19 1.57
C ALA A 139 -9.57 36.94 1.18
N PHE A 140 -9.22 36.95 -0.11
CA PHE A 140 -8.07 37.69 -0.63
C PHE A 140 -8.25 39.22 -0.48
N HIS A 141 -9.42 39.78 -0.79
CA HIS A 141 -9.69 41.20 -0.57
C HIS A 141 -9.67 41.58 0.92
N ILE A 142 -10.21 40.74 1.81
CA ILE A 142 -10.12 40.95 3.27
C ILE A 142 -8.66 40.92 3.74
N ALA A 143 -7.85 39.97 3.26
CA ALA A 143 -6.42 39.92 3.58
C ALA A 143 -5.66 41.15 3.03
N GLN A 144 -5.99 41.59 1.82
CA GLN A 144 -5.42 42.78 1.18
C GLN A 144 -5.80 44.08 1.94
N GLN A 145 -7.00 44.13 2.54
CA GLN A 145 -7.42 45.23 3.41
C GLN A 145 -6.70 45.18 4.78
N LYS A 146 -6.72 44.05 5.49
CA LYS A 146 -5.98 43.84 6.74
C LYS A 146 -4.50 44.25 6.59
N TRP A 147 -3.87 43.91 5.47
CA TRP A 147 -2.48 44.30 5.17
C TRP A 147 -2.28 45.81 5.08
N LYS A 148 -3.19 46.55 4.42
CA LYS A 148 -3.14 48.03 4.35
C LYS A 148 -3.33 48.66 5.74
N GLU A 149 -4.25 48.13 6.53
CA GLU A 149 -4.53 48.60 7.90
C GLU A 149 -3.35 48.35 8.84
N GLN A 150 -2.66 47.21 8.70
CA GLN A 150 -1.43 46.92 9.45
C GLN A 150 -0.27 47.82 9.03
N GLN A 151 -0.11 48.12 7.73
CA GLN A 151 0.85 49.12 7.26
C GLN A 151 0.57 50.51 7.83
N GLN A 152 -0.70 50.94 7.90
CA GLN A 152 -1.07 52.23 8.48
C GLN A 152 -0.82 52.28 10.00
N ARG A 153 -1.12 51.20 10.74
CA ARG A 153 -0.80 51.12 12.18
C ARG A 153 0.70 51.22 12.43
N LEU A 154 1.52 50.44 11.71
CA LEU A 154 2.98 50.49 11.80
C LEU A 154 3.58 51.82 11.35
N ALA A 155 2.92 52.57 10.46
CA ALA A 155 3.32 53.94 10.10
C ALA A 155 3.07 54.92 11.26
N ASN A 156 1.86 54.88 11.85
CA ASN A 156 1.48 55.72 12.98
C ASN A 156 2.39 55.47 14.20
N GLU A 157 2.63 54.20 14.55
CA GLU A 157 3.52 53.81 15.65
C GLU A 157 4.96 54.31 15.46
N LYS A 158 5.49 54.23 14.23
CA LYS A 158 6.82 54.78 13.90
C LYS A 158 6.86 56.30 14.05
N ASP A 159 5.83 57.02 13.63
CA ASP A 159 5.79 58.49 13.77
C ASP A 159 5.54 58.95 15.21
N ASP A 160 4.90 58.13 16.05
CA ASP A 160 4.80 58.35 17.51
C ASP A 160 6.13 58.06 18.24
N ILE A 161 6.84 56.99 17.86
CA ILE A 161 8.19 56.68 18.38
C ILE A 161 9.18 57.78 17.96
N LEU A 162 9.18 58.18 16.69
CA LEU A 162 10.03 59.28 16.20
C LEU A 162 9.72 60.61 16.89
N ARG A 163 8.46 60.87 17.27
CA ARG A 163 8.11 62.04 18.08
C ARG A 163 8.74 61.97 19.47
N LYS A 164 8.54 60.86 20.19
CA LYS A 164 9.15 60.63 21.52
C LYS A 164 10.67 60.78 21.50
N CYS A 165 11.36 60.07 20.60
CA CYS A 165 12.82 60.15 20.50
C CYS A 165 13.32 61.55 20.10
N LYS A 166 12.54 62.31 19.32
CA LYS A 166 12.86 63.71 19.01
C LYS A 166 12.67 64.62 20.22
N ASP A 167 11.60 64.42 21.00
CA ASP A 167 11.31 65.22 22.20
C ASP A 167 12.36 64.94 23.31
N GLU A 168 12.77 63.67 23.47
CA GLU A 168 13.89 63.23 24.31
C GLU A 168 15.22 63.83 23.85
N TYR A 169 15.54 63.78 22.56
CA TYR A 169 16.76 64.38 22.00
C TYR A 169 16.80 65.90 22.22
N GLU A 170 15.68 66.59 22.02
CA GLU A 170 15.57 68.02 22.30
C GLU A 170 15.74 68.34 23.80
N LEU A 171 15.29 67.46 24.70
CA LEU A 171 15.48 67.62 26.14
C LEU A 171 16.96 67.44 26.52
N LEU A 172 17.61 66.37 26.04
CA LEU A 172 19.04 66.13 26.26
C LEU A 172 19.91 67.26 25.69
N LEU A 173 19.54 67.85 24.55
CA LEU A 173 20.23 69.01 23.97
C LEU A 173 20.07 70.27 24.85
N LYS A 174 18.90 70.47 25.46
CA LYS A 174 18.62 71.55 26.44
C LYS A 174 19.33 71.34 27.78
N GLU A 175 19.71 70.11 28.12
CA GLU A 175 20.54 69.81 29.30
C GLU A 175 22.03 69.98 29.01
N ARG A 176 22.52 69.44 27.88
CA ARG A 176 23.91 69.63 27.42
C ARG A 176 24.27 71.12 27.36
N THR A 177 23.42 71.94 26.73
CA THR A 177 23.70 73.38 26.57
C THR A 177 23.76 74.15 27.90
N LYS A 178 23.03 73.72 28.95
CA LYS A 178 23.16 74.28 30.31
C LYS A 178 24.48 73.89 30.96
N LEU A 179 24.91 72.63 30.81
CA LEU A 179 26.20 72.16 31.34
C LEU A 179 27.37 72.88 30.63
N GLU A 180 27.25 73.10 29.33
CA GLU A 180 28.23 73.80 28.49
C GLU A 180 28.35 75.28 28.87
N SER A 181 27.25 75.97 29.25
CA SER A 181 27.32 77.32 29.83
C SER A 181 27.96 77.36 31.22
N VAL A 182 27.66 76.41 32.11
CA VAL A 182 28.26 76.35 33.46
C VAL A 182 29.78 76.11 33.39
N LEU A 183 30.23 75.25 32.46
CA LEU A 183 31.67 75.02 32.23
C LEU A 183 32.37 76.28 31.70
N GLN A 184 31.70 77.07 30.85
CA GLN A 184 32.24 78.34 30.34
C GLN A 184 32.35 79.40 31.44
N GLU A 185 31.36 79.50 32.34
CA GLU A 185 31.39 80.39 33.50
C GLU A 185 32.57 80.04 34.43
N GLN A 186 32.72 78.76 34.82
CA GLN A 186 33.83 78.28 35.65
C GLN A 186 35.20 78.56 35.01
N SER A 187 35.33 78.34 33.70
CA SER A 187 36.56 78.64 32.96
C SER A 187 36.94 80.11 33.01
N SER A 188 35.95 81.02 32.91
CA SER A 188 36.17 82.47 33.00
C SER A 188 36.63 82.92 34.40
N ALA A 189 36.08 82.31 35.46
CA ALA A 189 36.45 82.60 36.84
C ALA A 189 37.90 82.17 37.15
N LEU A 190 38.31 80.99 36.68
CA LEU A 190 39.69 80.49 36.82
C LEU A 190 40.71 81.37 36.08
N GLN A 191 40.35 81.94 34.93
CA GLN A 191 41.24 82.86 34.21
C GLN A 191 41.40 84.21 34.95
N ASN A 192 40.31 84.76 35.51
CA ASN A 192 40.36 85.98 36.32
C ASN A 192 41.27 85.83 37.57
N ILE A 193 41.26 84.65 38.20
CA ILE A 193 42.13 84.32 39.32
C ILE A 193 43.60 84.21 38.88
N ARG A 194 43.87 83.59 37.71
CA ARG A 194 45.23 83.49 37.14
C ARG A 194 45.84 84.84 36.75
N GLU A 195 45.03 85.84 36.42
CA GLU A 195 45.49 87.20 36.14
C GLU A 195 46.04 87.85 37.43
N LYS A 196 45.20 87.90 38.48
CA LYS A 196 45.52 88.50 39.79
C LYS A 196 46.73 87.89 40.50
N VAL A 197 47.05 86.62 40.23
CA VAL A 197 48.23 85.94 40.77
C VAL A 197 49.54 86.40 40.10
N LYS A 198 49.50 86.94 38.87
CA LYS A 198 50.69 87.49 38.20
C LYS A 198 51.08 88.86 38.74
N ASP A 199 50.09 89.73 38.98
CA ASP A 199 50.33 91.12 39.41
C ASP A 199 51.06 91.18 40.77
N VAL A 200 50.76 90.24 41.67
CA VAL A 200 51.36 90.14 43.02
C VAL A 200 52.83 89.70 43.02
N VAL A 201 53.34 89.13 41.91
CA VAL A 201 54.69 88.52 41.85
C VAL A 201 55.78 89.51 41.41
N LEU A 202 55.41 90.71 40.92
CA LEU A 202 56.36 91.68 40.35
C LEU A 202 56.90 92.75 41.31
N GLU A 203 56.31 92.91 42.51
CA GLU A 203 56.37 94.18 43.25
C GLU A 203 57.45 94.34 44.33
N HIS A 204 58.08 93.28 44.87
CA HIS A 204 58.93 93.42 46.08
C HIS A 204 60.21 92.55 46.08
N ASP A 205 61.34 93.21 46.34
CA ASP A 205 62.64 92.62 46.71
C ASP A 205 63.27 93.45 47.84
N TRP A 206 63.68 92.81 48.94
CA TRP A 206 64.08 93.46 50.20
C TRP A 206 65.15 92.67 50.97
N SER A 207 66.15 92.12 50.26
CA SER A 207 67.27 91.43 50.92
C SER A 207 68.23 92.37 51.65
N GLU A 208 67.98 92.52 52.96
CA GLU A 208 69.02 92.62 54.00
C GLU A 208 69.86 93.90 54.15
N LEU A 209 69.31 95.12 54.00
CA LEU A 209 69.97 96.28 54.65
C LEU A 209 69.78 96.24 56.18
N LEU A 210 70.57 95.37 56.81
CA LEU A 210 71.11 95.51 58.16
C LEU A 210 70.08 95.85 59.27
N ARG A 211 69.00 95.04 59.31
CA ARG A 211 68.83 93.94 60.30
C ARG A 211 68.79 94.29 61.81
N HIS A 212 69.24 95.47 62.25
CA HIS A 212 69.79 95.66 63.61
C HIS A 212 69.52 96.99 64.34
N GLN A 213 69.17 98.11 63.71
CA GLN A 213 69.25 99.42 64.42
C GLN A 213 67.95 100.20 64.69
N VAL A 214 66.82 99.90 64.01
CA VAL A 214 65.48 100.13 64.60
C VAL A 214 64.96 98.80 65.15
N ASN A 215 65.87 98.09 65.81
CA ASN A 215 65.57 96.98 66.70
C ASN A 215 65.03 97.54 68.03
N GLU A 216 64.50 96.64 68.86
CA GLU A 216 64.17 96.87 70.28
C GLU A 216 63.07 97.91 70.63
N LEU A 217 63.14 99.17 70.19
CA LEU A 217 62.36 100.28 70.78
C LEU A 217 60.84 100.26 70.47
N GLU A 218 60.40 100.69 69.27
CA GLU A 218 58.95 100.67 68.92
C GLU A 218 58.38 99.25 68.84
N ARG A 219 59.25 98.26 68.63
CA ARG A 219 58.94 96.82 68.57
C ARG A 219 58.34 96.24 69.85
N SER A 220 58.01 97.06 70.86
CA SER A 220 57.40 96.70 72.13
C SER A 220 55.94 97.17 72.24
N ALA A 221 55.68 98.48 72.12
CA ALA A 221 54.33 99.05 72.16
C ALA A 221 53.49 98.64 70.95
N GLU A 222 54.07 98.68 69.75
CA GLU A 222 53.42 98.12 68.56
C GLU A 222 53.13 96.62 68.73
N ARG A 223 53.92 95.89 69.54
CA ARG A 223 53.78 94.44 69.70
C ARG A 223 52.47 94.07 70.38
N GLU A 224 51.90 94.93 71.23
CA GLU A 224 50.63 94.66 71.92
C GLU A 224 49.43 94.97 71.02
N GLU A 225 49.42 96.14 70.38
CA GLU A 225 48.41 96.52 69.38
C GLU A 225 48.45 95.58 68.16
N ARG A 226 49.65 95.15 67.75
CA ARG A 226 49.83 94.06 66.78
C ARG A 226 49.35 92.73 67.33
N LEU A 227 49.73 92.28 68.54
CA LEU A 227 49.20 91.01 69.08
C LEU A 227 47.68 90.96 69.12
N LYS A 228 47.01 92.10 69.37
CA LYS A 228 45.54 92.19 69.36
C LYS A 228 44.98 92.09 67.93
N LYS A 229 45.52 92.86 66.97
CA LYS A 229 45.15 92.76 65.54
C LYS A 229 45.59 91.45 64.90
N GLU A 230 46.64 90.82 65.42
CA GLU A 230 47.15 89.51 65.03
C GLU A 230 46.31 88.40 65.64
N LEU A 231 45.67 88.59 66.82
CA LEU A 231 44.66 87.69 67.38
C LEU A 231 43.34 87.79 66.62
N GLU A 232 42.90 88.99 66.25
CA GLU A 232 41.73 89.18 65.38
C GLU A 232 42.02 88.63 63.96
N ALA A 233 43.17 88.95 63.37
CA ALA A 233 43.61 88.33 62.13
C ALA A 233 43.92 86.84 62.28
N ALA A 234 44.27 86.32 63.46
CA ALA A 234 44.47 84.90 63.71
C ALA A 234 43.14 84.18 63.88
N THR A 235 42.12 84.78 64.49
CA THR A 235 40.78 84.19 64.56
C THR A 235 40.06 84.28 63.20
N VAL A 236 40.31 85.32 62.40
CA VAL A 236 39.91 85.35 60.98
C VAL A 236 40.72 84.35 60.14
N ARG A 237 42.03 84.18 60.38
CA ARG A 237 42.83 83.12 59.71
C ARG A 237 42.43 81.72 60.18
N ILE A 238 42.06 81.51 61.44
CA ILE A 238 41.56 80.24 61.97
C ILE A 238 40.22 79.94 61.35
N LYS A 239 39.26 80.87 61.33
CA LYS A 239 38.00 80.68 60.59
C LYS A 239 38.25 80.40 59.12
N LYS A 240 39.16 81.12 58.46
CA LYS A 240 39.53 80.85 57.06
C LYS A 240 40.26 79.51 56.88
N LEU A 241 40.97 79.00 57.89
CA LEU A 241 41.58 77.67 57.90
C LEU A 241 40.58 76.56 58.28
N GLU A 242 39.53 76.86 59.04
CA GLU A 242 38.39 76.00 59.30
C GLU A 242 37.52 75.90 58.04
N GLU A 243 37.22 77.02 57.39
CA GLU A 243 36.58 77.10 56.07
C GLU A 243 37.42 76.40 54.99
N ASN A 244 38.73 76.63 54.93
CA ASN A 244 39.62 75.92 54.00
C ASN A 244 39.70 74.42 54.32
N THR A 245 39.85 74.01 55.59
CA THR A 245 39.94 72.57 55.91
C THR A 245 38.59 71.86 55.81
N GLU A 246 37.46 72.55 55.95
CA GLU A 246 36.15 72.00 55.63
C GLU A 246 35.91 71.95 54.11
N ALA A 247 36.41 72.93 53.35
CA ALA A 247 36.44 72.86 51.88
C ALA A 247 37.37 71.76 51.36
N GLU A 248 38.52 71.52 52.03
CA GLU A 248 39.41 70.39 51.74
C GLU A 248 38.78 69.06 52.15
N ARG A 249 38.05 68.98 53.27
CA ARG A 249 37.23 67.79 53.62
C ARG A 249 36.14 67.55 52.59
N ALA A 250 35.43 68.58 52.15
CA ALA A 250 34.39 68.48 51.13
C ALA A 250 34.98 68.02 49.78
N ALA A 251 36.06 68.65 49.32
CA ALA A 251 36.76 68.26 48.09
C ALA A 251 37.42 66.87 48.19
N HIS A 252 37.89 66.46 49.37
CA HIS A 252 38.40 65.11 49.62
C HIS A 252 37.27 64.07 49.66
N LEU A 253 36.12 64.39 50.24
CA LEU A 253 34.93 63.53 50.21
C LEU A 253 34.37 63.40 48.79
N GLU A 254 34.28 64.50 48.04
CA GLU A 254 33.90 64.51 46.63
C GLU A 254 34.90 63.72 45.78
N SER A 255 36.21 63.92 45.97
CA SER A 255 37.27 63.14 45.33
C SER A 255 37.19 61.65 45.68
N LYS A 256 36.87 61.30 46.93
CA LYS A 256 36.67 59.92 47.39
C LYS A 256 35.42 59.30 46.77
N PHE A 257 34.29 60.00 46.74
CA PHE A 257 33.07 59.54 46.05
C PHE A 257 33.30 59.38 44.55
N ASN A 258 33.97 60.33 43.90
CA ASN A 258 34.34 60.21 42.49
C ASN A 258 35.31 59.05 42.24
N SER A 259 36.26 58.80 43.14
CA SER A 259 37.15 57.61 43.08
C SER A 259 36.37 56.30 43.26
N GLU A 260 35.40 56.25 44.18
CA GLU A 260 34.54 55.08 44.39
C GLU A 260 33.61 54.84 43.20
N ILE A 261 33.05 55.89 42.60
CA ILE A 261 32.26 55.83 41.35
C ILE A 261 33.13 55.33 40.20
N ILE A 262 34.38 55.81 40.07
CA ILE A 262 35.33 55.32 39.06
C ILE A 262 35.70 53.85 39.31
N GLN A 263 35.94 53.43 40.56
CA GLN A 263 36.24 52.03 40.90
C GLN A 263 35.05 51.10 40.65
N LEU A 264 33.82 51.54 40.96
CA LEU A 264 32.60 50.82 40.60
C LEU A 264 32.46 50.72 39.08
N ARG A 265 32.70 51.82 38.34
CA ARG A 265 32.62 51.82 36.88
C ARG A 265 33.68 50.93 36.23
N ILE A 266 34.89 50.86 36.80
CA ILE A 266 35.93 49.91 36.38
C ILE A 266 35.44 48.49 36.62
N ARG A 267 34.88 48.18 37.81
CA ARG A 267 34.35 46.85 38.13
C ARG A 267 33.18 46.43 37.23
N ASP A 268 32.30 47.37 36.88
CA ASP A 268 31.22 47.14 35.90
C ASP A 268 31.79 46.80 34.51
N LEU A 269 32.82 47.52 34.08
CA LEU A 269 33.49 47.30 32.80
C LEU A 269 34.29 45.99 32.78
N GLU A 270 34.94 45.62 33.89
CA GLU A 270 35.60 44.32 34.09
C GLU A 270 34.59 43.17 34.06
N GLY A 271 33.43 43.35 34.71
CA GLY A 271 32.32 42.40 34.67
C GLY A 271 31.76 42.23 33.26
N ALA A 272 31.48 43.34 32.56
CA ALA A 272 31.02 43.33 31.18
C ALA A 272 32.04 42.65 30.24
N LEU A 273 33.32 43.01 30.35
CA LEU A 273 34.41 42.40 29.57
C LEU A 273 34.56 40.90 29.86
N GLN A 274 34.31 40.46 31.10
CA GLN A 274 34.39 39.05 31.45
C GLN A 274 33.17 38.26 30.93
N VAL A 275 31.97 38.85 30.95
CA VAL A 275 30.79 38.29 30.26
C VAL A 275 31.01 38.23 28.75
N GLU A 276 31.59 39.27 28.15
CA GLU A 276 31.90 39.32 26.72
C GLU A 276 32.90 38.22 26.35
N LYS A 277 33.99 38.04 27.11
CA LYS A 277 34.95 36.92 26.94
C LYS A 277 34.29 35.54 27.06
N VAL A 278 33.35 35.36 27.99
CA VAL A 278 32.60 34.09 28.10
C VAL A 278 31.73 33.88 26.86
N SER A 279 30.99 34.89 26.42
CA SER A 279 30.19 34.81 25.18
C SER A 279 31.06 34.59 23.93
N GLN A 280 32.29 35.11 23.91
CA GLN A 280 33.27 34.87 22.84
C GLN A 280 33.78 33.41 22.87
N ALA A 281 34.02 32.85 24.05
CA ALA A 281 34.40 31.44 24.20
C ALA A 281 33.25 30.50 23.82
N GLU A 282 32.01 30.83 24.21
CA GLU A 282 30.79 30.11 23.82
C GLU A 282 30.59 30.14 22.31
N THR A 283 30.60 31.33 21.69
CA THR A 283 30.44 31.46 20.22
C THR A 283 31.57 30.81 19.43
N LEU A 284 32.81 30.79 19.94
CA LEU A 284 33.91 30.02 19.34
C LEU A 284 33.68 28.50 19.48
N SER A 285 33.15 28.03 20.61
CA SER A 285 32.81 26.62 20.81
C SER A 285 31.65 26.18 19.90
N ASP A 286 30.63 27.02 19.74
CA ASP A 286 29.53 26.81 18.78
C ASP A 286 30.06 26.80 17.33
N LEU A 287 31.00 27.67 16.97
CA LEU A 287 31.66 27.66 15.66
C LEU A 287 32.44 26.37 15.41
N GLU A 288 33.13 25.84 16.42
CA GLU A 288 33.86 24.57 16.35
C GLU A 288 32.90 23.37 16.25
N MET A 289 31.79 23.40 16.99
CA MET A 289 30.69 22.42 16.90
C MET A 289 30.04 22.43 15.51
N ILE A 290 29.74 23.60 14.96
CA ILE A 290 29.18 23.76 13.60
C ILE A 290 30.18 23.28 12.55
N ARG A 291 31.47 23.64 12.67
CA ARG A 291 32.54 23.15 11.79
C ARG A 291 32.67 21.62 11.83
N LYS A 292 32.53 21.01 13.01
CA LYS A 292 32.50 19.56 13.18
C LYS A 292 31.26 18.93 12.54
N GLN A 293 30.08 19.54 12.70
CA GLN A 293 28.84 19.09 12.06
C GLN A 293 28.94 19.15 10.52
N PHE A 294 29.45 20.24 9.94
CA PHE A 294 29.73 20.31 8.50
C PHE A 294 30.65 19.17 8.05
N LYS A 295 31.73 18.91 8.78
CA LYS A 295 32.65 17.81 8.47
C LYS A 295 32.00 16.43 8.63
N GLU A 296 31.06 16.25 9.56
CA GLU A 296 30.26 15.03 9.69
C GLU A 296 29.27 14.86 8.52
N VAL A 297 28.69 15.95 8.01
CA VAL A 297 27.85 15.95 6.79
C VAL A 297 28.67 15.68 5.52
N GLU A 298 29.85 16.28 5.37
CA GLU A 298 30.78 15.98 4.25
C GLU A 298 31.18 14.50 4.24
N ASN A 299 31.53 13.94 5.40
CA ASN A 299 31.85 12.51 5.55
C ASN A 299 30.62 11.60 5.28
N ALA A 300 29.40 12.05 5.57
CA ALA A 300 28.19 11.31 5.23
C ALA A 300 27.87 11.37 3.72
N TYR A 301 28.10 12.53 3.09
CA TYR A 301 27.92 12.74 1.66
C TYR A 301 28.91 11.91 0.82
N GLU A 302 30.20 11.92 1.17
CA GLU A 302 31.19 11.11 0.47
C GLU A 302 30.92 9.60 0.64
N LYS A 303 30.47 9.15 1.82
CA LYS A 303 30.01 7.75 2.01
C LYS A 303 28.79 7.40 1.18
N GLU A 304 27.82 8.30 1.04
CA GLU A 304 26.62 8.03 0.24
C GLU A 304 26.94 8.03 -1.27
N LYS A 305 27.94 8.82 -1.68
CA LYS A 305 28.53 8.80 -3.02
C LYS A 305 29.31 7.50 -3.29
N GLU A 306 30.08 7.00 -2.31
CA GLU A 306 30.72 5.67 -2.36
C GLU A 306 29.66 4.55 -2.44
N ASN A 307 28.61 4.60 -1.61
CA ASN A 307 27.47 3.67 -1.66
C ASN A 307 26.78 3.71 -3.04
N ALA A 308 26.55 4.89 -3.60
CA ALA A 308 25.92 5.06 -4.91
C ALA A 308 26.79 4.48 -6.05
N GLN A 309 28.12 4.63 -5.96
CA GLN A 309 29.08 4.02 -6.88
C GLN A 309 29.05 2.48 -6.76
N GLU A 310 29.11 1.94 -5.54
CA GLU A 310 29.07 0.49 -5.31
C GLU A 310 27.72 -0.12 -5.78
N ASN A 311 26.61 0.59 -5.58
CA ASN A 311 25.29 0.19 -6.07
C ASN A 311 25.19 0.26 -7.61
N LEU A 312 25.85 1.22 -8.26
CA LEU A 312 25.97 1.28 -9.71
C LEU A 312 26.80 0.10 -10.26
N GLU A 313 27.87 -0.29 -9.57
CA GLU A 313 28.68 -1.47 -9.93
C GLU A 313 27.91 -2.78 -9.74
N LYS A 314 27.20 -2.96 -8.61
CA LYS A 314 26.27 -4.07 -8.35
C LYS A 314 25.20 -4.17 -9.44
N LEU A 315 24.58 -3.06 -9.81
CA LEU A 315 23.60 -2.99 -10.91
C LEU A 315 24.22 -3.38 -12.27
N ASN A 316 25.48 -3.04 -12.51
CA ASN A 316 26.20 -3.40 -13.73
C ASN A 316 26.74 -4.85 -13.72
N ILE A 317 26.88 -5.49 -12.56
CA ILE A 317 27.07 -6.94 -12.42
C ILE A 317 25.76 -7.66 -12.75
N LEU A 318 24.66 -7.32 -12.06
CA LEU A 318 23.32 -7.90 -12.28
C LEU A 318 22.84 -7.78 -13.74
N LYS A 319 23.10 -6.64 -14.41
CA LYS A 319 22.83 -6.49 -15.85
C LYS A 319 23.60 -7.49 -16.70
N ARG A 320 24.89 -7.74 -16.42
CA ARG A 320 25.72 -8.71 -17.16
C ARG A 320 25.27 -10.14 -16.90
N GLU A 321 24.88 -10.46 -15.68
CA GLU A 321 24.33 -11.77 -15.30
C GLU A 321 22.97 -12.02 -15.99
N TYR A 322 22.11 -11.01 -16.04
CA TYR A 322 20.86 -11.05 -16.81
C TYR A 322 21.10 -11.25 -18.32
N PHE A 323 22.05 -10.52 -18.92
CA PHE A 323 22.42 -10.75 -20.33
C PHE A 323 23.02 -12.15 -20.57
N SER A 324 23.83 -12.66 -19.64
CA SER A 324 24.43 -14.00 -19.72
C SER A 324 23.39 -15.12 -19.61
N THR A 325 22.51 -15.05 -18.60
CA THR A 325 21.43 -16.03 -18.40
C THR A 325 20.42 -16.01 -19.54
N ASN A 326 20.03 -14.82 -20.03
CA ASN A 326 19.17 -14.68 -21.21
C ASN A 326 19.83 -15.24 -22.49
N LYS A 327 21.14 -15.07 -22.67
CA LYS A 327 21.90 -15.70 -23.76
C LYS A 327 21.87 -17.22 -23.66
N GLN A 328 22.18 -17.79 -22.49
CA GLN A 328 22.09 -19.24 -22.26
C GLN A 328 20.67 -19.79 -22.45
N MET A 329 19.65 -19.01 -22.10
CA MET A 329 18.25 -19.40 -22.29
C MET A 329 17.87 -19.41 -23.78
N ASN A 330 18.31 -18.41 -24.56
CA ASN A 330 18.15 -18.41 -26.02
C ASN A 330 18.91 -19.57 -26.68
N GLU A 331 20.13 -19.88 -26.23
CA GLU A 331 20.91 -21.03 -26.73
C GLU A 331 20.15 -22.36 -26.48
N LYS A 332 19.62 -22.56 -25.27
CA LYS A 332 18.77 -23.71 -24.92
C LYS A 332 17.43 -23.74 -25.69
N ILE A 333 16.91 -22.58 -26.11
CA ILE A 333 15.71 -22.49 -26.95
C ILE A 333 16.03 -22.91 -28.39
N GLU A 334 17.17 -22.50 -28.96
CA GLU A 334 17.61 -22.93 -30.29
C GLU A 334 18.01 -24.41 -30.33
N GLU A 335 18.61 -24.95 -29.26
CA GLU A 335 18.81 -26.40 -29.11
C GLU A 335 17.48 -27.16 -29.11
N LYS A 336 16.49 -26.70 -28.32
CA LYS A 336 15.15 -27.30 -28.32
C LYS A 336 14.44 -27.20 -29.66
N LYS A 337 14.58 -26.08 -30.39
CA LYS A 337 14.05 -25.94 -31.75
C LYS A 337 14.67 -26.95 -32.72
N LYS A 338 15.98 -27.19 -32.65
CA LYS A 338 16.65 -28.25 -33.43
C LYS A 338 16.09 -29.62 -33.10
N VAL A 339 16.01 -29.98 -31.81
CA VAL A 339 15.43 -31.27 -31.38
C VAL A 339 13.97 -31.44 -31.83
N ILE A 340 13.16 -30.37 -31.80
CA ILE A 340 11.78 -30.39 -32.31
C ILE A 340 11.75 -30.60 -33.84
N LYS A 341 12.66 -29.98 -34.60
CA LYS A 341 12.79 -30.19 -36.05
C LYS A 341 13.19 -31.63 -36.36
N ASP A 342 14.22 -32.16 -35.72
CA ASP A 342 14.70 -33.54 -35.90
C ASP A 342 13.60 -34.57 -35.54
N LEU A 343 12.81 -34.31 -34.49
CA LEU A 343 11.65 -35.13 -34.14
C LEU A 343 10.50 -35.02 -35.15
N SER A 344 10.30 -33.84 -35.75
CA SER A 344 9.28 -33.62 -36.78
C SER A 344 9.63 -34.35 -38.09
N GLU A 345 10.91 -34.31 -38.49
CA GLU A 345 11.41 -35.04 -39.66
C GLU A 345 11.28 -36.56 -39.44
N ARG A 346 11.68 -37.07 -38.26
CA ARG A 346 11.45 -38.47 -37.89
C ARG A 346 9.97 -38.86 -37.84
N LEU A 347 9.07 -37.96 -37.45
CA LEU A 347 7.64 -38.23 -37.45
C LEU A 347 7.11 -38.33 -38.88
N GLN A 348 7.52 -37.41 -39.77
CA GLN A 348 7.19 -37.45 -41.19
C GLN A 348 7.71 -38.72 -41.89
N ASP A 349 8.93 -39.17 -41.56
CA ASP A 349 9.46 -40.46 -42.05
C ASP A 349 8.65 -41.65 -41.54
N ASN A 350 8.24 -41.65 -40.26
CA ASN A 350 7.36 -42.69 -39.72
C ASN A 350 5.95 -42.65 -40.33
N GLU A 351 5.43 -41.49 -40.73
CA GLU A 351 4.18 -41.39 -41.50
C GLU A 351 4.33 -41.84 -42.96
N LYS A 352 5.55 -41.82 -43.51
CA LYS A 352 5.86 -42.40 -44.82
C LYS A 352 5.93 -43.93 -44.71
N THR A 353 6.71 -44.49 -43.78
CA THR A 353 6.79 -45.94 -43.59
C THR A 353 5.46 -46.55 -43.14
N ARG A 354 4.65 -45.83 -42.35
CA ARG A 354 3.27 -46.24 -42.00
C ARG A 354 2.36 -46.30 -43.22
N ARG A 355 2.53 -45.42 -44.23
CA ARG A 355 1.78 -45.50 -45.49
C ARG A 355 2.25 -46.68 -46.34
N GLU A 356 3.56 -46.87 -46.46
CA GLU A 356 4.17 -48.00 -47.18
C GLU A 356 3.69 -49.34 -46.60
N LEU A 357 3.74 -49.50 -45.27
CA LEU A 357 3.18 -50.67 -44.57
C LEU A 357 1.65 -50.82 -44.70
N GLN A 358 0.92 -49.71 -44.86
CA GLN A 358 -0.54 -49.73 -45.07
C GLN A 358 -0.89 -50.15 -46.50
N GLU A 359 -0.05 -49.82 -47.49
CA GLU A 359 -0.14 -50.28 -48.87
C GLU A 359 0.29 -51.75 -49.00
N GLU A 360 1.37 -52.18 -48.33
CA GLU A 360 1.75 -53.58 -48.20
C GLU A 360 0.65 -54.41 -47.54
N LEU A 361 0.01 -53.91 -46.46
CA LEU A 361 -1.13 -54.57 -45.84
C LEU A 361 -2.33 -54.68 -46.79
N ALA A 362 -2.57 -53.67 -47.64
CA ALA A 362 -3.62 -53.73 -48.65
C ALA A 362 -3.29 -54.75 -49.76
N MET A 363 -2.03 -54.85 -50.17
CA MET A 363 -1.54 -55.87 -51.11
C MET A 363 -1.62 -57.27 -50.50
N ALA A 364 -1.24 -57.45 -49.23
CA ALA A 364 -1.36 -58.70 -48.50
C ALA A 364 -2.82 -59.14 -48.34
N LYS A 365 -3.75 -58.20 -48.10
CA LYS A 365 -5.19 -58.47 -48.09
C LYS A 365 -5.72 -58.89 -49.47
N LYS A 366 -5.25 -58.29 -50.56
CA LYS A 366 -5.57 -58.76 -51.93
C LYS A 366 -5.06 -60.17 -52.18
N HIS A 367 -3.83 -60.50 -51.76
CA HIS A 367 -3.29 -61.86 -51.85
C HIS A 367 -4.07 -62.84 -50.96
N GLN A 368 -4.53 -62.42 -49.78
CA GLN A 368 -5.38 -63.23 -48.92
C GLN A 368 -6.74 -63.52 -49.59
N VAL A 369 -7.38 -62.51 -50.20
CA VAL A 369 -8.64 -62.68 -50.94
C VAL A 369 -8.45 -63.64 -52.13
N PHE A 370 -7.38 -63.47 -52.92
CA PHE A 370 -7.04 -64.36 -54.02
C PHE A 370 -6.74 -65.80 -53.54
N LEU A 371 -6.07 -65.95 -52.40
CA LEU A 371 -5.85 -67.25 -51.77
C LEU A 371 -7.16 -67.87 -51.27
N THR A 372 -8.12 -67.10 -50.75
CA THR A 372 -9.45 -67.63 -50.40
C THR A 372 -10.31 -67.94 -51.61
N GLU A 373 -10.28 -67.16 -52.69
CA GLU A 373 -10.97 -67.50 -53.94
C GLU A 373 -10.41 -68.76 -54.58
N THR A 374 -9.08 -68.92 -54.59
CA THR A 374 -8.46 -70.16 -55.08
C THR A 374 -8.72 -71.34 -54.15
N TYR A 375 -8.78 -71.16 -52.82
CA TYR A 375 -9.22 -72.21 -51.90
C TYR A 375 -10.70 -72.59 -52.09
N GLU A 376 -11.60 -71.61 -52.29
CA GLU A 376 -13.01 -71.88 -52.58
C GLU A 376 -13.19 -72.56 -53.93
N ASN A 377 -12.48 -72.16 -54.97
CA ASN A 377 -12.55 -72.82 -56.28
C ASN A 377 -11.99 -74.26 -56.19
N ASN A 378 -10.87 -74.48 -55.50
CA ASN A 378 -10.35 -75.83 -55.23
C ASN A 378 -11.32 -76.67 -54.38
N MET A 379 -12.04 -76.07 -53.43
CA MET A 379 -13.07 -76.73 -52.63
C MET A 379 -14.30 -77.09 -53.48
N ARG A 380 -14.74 -76.22 -54.39
CA ARG A 380 -15.84 -76.50 -55.34
C ARG A 380 -15.44 -77.58 -56.35
N GLU A 381 -14.19 -77.62 -56.80
CA GLU A 381 -13.66 -78.74 -57.59
C GLU A 381 -13.60 -80.05 -56.79
N LEU A 382 -13.26 -79.98 -55.49
CA LEU A 382 -13.33 -81.13 -54.58
C LEU A 382 -14.77 -81.61 -54.32
N GLU A 383 -15.74 -80.71 -54.21
CA GLU A 383 -17.17 -81.02 -54.08
C GLU A 383 -17.71 -81.66 -55.36
N LEU A 384 -17.38 -81.10 -56.54
CA LEU A 384 -17.70 -81.70 -57.85
C LEU A 384 -17.04 -83.07 -58.06
N LEU A 385 -15.82 -83.27 -57.55
CA LEU A 385 -15.17 -84.59 -57.52
C LEU A 385 -15.88 -85.54 -56.56
N LEU A 386 -16.27 -85.11 -55.37
CA LEU A 386 -16.97 -85.94 -54.38
C LEU A 386 -18.35 -86.40 -54.88
N ASP A 387 -19.12 -85.53 -55.54
CA ASP A 387 -20.38 -85.92 -56.20
C ASP A 387 -20.13 -86.92 -57.35
N SER A 388 -19.00 -86.82 -58.05
CA SER A 388 -18.66 -87.77 -59.14
C SER A 388 -18.30 -89.19 -58.66
N PHE A 389 -17.91 -89.36 -57.38
CA PHE A 389 -17.48 -90.64 -56.81
C PHE A 389 -18.56 -91.40 -56.02
N ALA A 390 -19.81 -90.92 -56.03
CA ALA A 390 -20.92 -91.52 -55.28
C ALA A 390 -21.53 -92.80 -55.90
N MET A 391 -20.96 -93.37 -56.97
CA MET A 391 -21.44 -94.62 -57.59
C MET A 391 -20.30 -95.57 -58.01
N SER A 392 -20.42 -96.83 -57.56
CA SER A 392 -19.48 -97.96 -57.79
C SER A 392 -18.07 -97.80 -57.17
N GLY A 393 -17.35 -98.87 -56.83
CA GLY A 393 -17.76 -100.28 -56.79
C GLY A 393 -16.62 -101.26 -57.10
N GLN A 394 -16.17 -101.98 -56.08
CA GLN A 394 -15.54 -103.31 -56.17
C GLN A 394 -14.08 -103.43 -56.70
N ARG A 395 -13.15 -103.77 -55.79
CA ARG A 395 -11.91 -104.61 -55.92
C ARG A 395 -10.96 -104.33 -57.13
N THR A 396 -9.63 -104.27 -56.97
CA THR A 396 -8.78 -105.44 -56.60
C THR A 396 -7.32 -105.09 -56.20
N ALA A 397 -6.74 -105.96 -55.38
CA ALA A 397 -5.34 -106.46 -55.34
C ALA A 397 -4.12 -105.62 -55.82
N GLY A 398 -3.09 -105.57 -54.95
CA GLY A 398 -1.66 -105.54 -55.32
C GLY A 398 -0.87 -104.34 -54.79
N THR A 399 0.37 -104.46 -54.28
CA THR A 399 1.22 -105.64 -54.01
C THR A 399 2.27 -105.33 -52.93
N CYS A 400 2.69 -106.35 -52.16
CA CYS A 400 4.06 -106.67 -51.69
C CYS A 400 5.13 -105.54 -51.80
N LYS A 401 5.90 -105.15 -50.76
CA LYS A 401 6.64 -105.92 -49.71
C LYS A 401 7.08 -104.95 -48.57
N ASP A 402 7.75 -105.32 -47.48
CA ASP A 402 7.82 -106.51 -46.58
C ASP A 402 8.94 -106.22 -45.55
N LYS A 403 8.66 -106.29 -44.24
CA LYS A 403 9.62 -106.23 -43.10
C LYS A 403 10.36 -104.88 -42.83
N ASP A 404 10.87 -104.59 -41.62
CA ASP A 404 10.84 -105.34 -40.34
C ASP A 404 10.66 -104.42 -39.11
N LYS A 405 10.58 -105.00 -37.90
CA LYS A 405 10.22 -104.32 -36.62
C LYS A 405 11.45 -104.00 -35.71
N PRO A 406 11.25 -103.34 -34.56
CA PRO A 406 11.57 -101.93 -34.27
C PRO A 406 12.98 -101.68 -33.69
N SER A 407 13.44 -100.42 -33.67
CA SER A 407 14.66 -99.98 -32.96
C SER A 407 14.42 -98.82 -31.99
N SER A 408 15.27 -98.70 -30.97
CA SER A 408 15.06 -97.89 -29.77
C SER A 408 15.51 -96.42 -29.89
N PHE A 409 15.15 -95.72 -30.97
CA PHE A 409 15.60 -94.34 -31.23
C PHE A 409 14.65 -93.26 -30.69
N SER A 410 13.33 -93.46 -30.83
CA SER A 410 12.31 -92.43 -30.55
C SER A 410 12.23 -91.94 -29.09
N VAL A 411 12.66 -92.77 -28.13
CA VAL A 411 12.67 -92.42 -26.69
C VAL A 411 13.86 -91.51 -26.35
N LEU A 412 15.00 -91.70 -27.01
CA LEU A 412 16.20 -90.89 -26.79
C LEU A 412 16.04 -89.51 -27.45
N GLU A 413 15.41 -89.47 -28.62
CA GLU A 413 15.13 -88.23 -29.34
C GLU A 413 14.06 -87.38 -28.62
N THR A 414 12.98 -87.98 -28.09
CA THR A 414 12.01 -87.25 -27.24
C THR A 414 12.60 -86.76 -25.91
N LEU A 415 13.59 -87.48 -25.34
CA LEU A 415 14.36 -86.97 -24.21
C LEU A 415 15.26 -85.79 -24.60
N SER A 416 15.98 -85.86 -25.73
CA SER A 416 16.77 -84.72 -26.23
C SER A 416 15.92 -83.49 -26.55
N CYS A 417 14.76 -83.66 -27.19
CA CYS A 417 13.83 -82.56 -27.47
C CYS A 417 13.20 -81.95 -26.21
N THR A 418 12.89 -82.76 -25.19
CA THR A 418 12.38 -82.21 -23.92
C THR A 418 13.48 -81.53 -23.10
N LEU A 419 14.70 -82.08 -23.08
CA LEU A 419 15.83 -81.50 -22.34
C LEU A 419 16.30 -80.19 -22.97
N THR A 420 16.37 -80.10 -24.31
CA THR A 420 16.59 -78.82 -25.02
C THR A 420 15.44 -77.83 -24.84
N ALA A 421 14.18 -78.28 -24.80
CA ALA A 421 13.05 -77.40 -24.47
C ALA A 421 13.10 -76.86 -23.02
N TYR A 422 13.63 -77.64 -22.06
CA TYR A 422 13.88 -77.16 -20.70
C TYR A 422 15.09 -76.21 -20.64
N GLN A 423 16.15 -76.49 -21.40
CA GLN A 423 17.35 -75.66 -21.45
C GLN A 423 17.06 -74.30 -22.11
N ASN A 424 16.29 -74.27 -23.21
CA ASN A 424 15.82 -73.04 -23.83
C ASN A 424 14.90 -72.26 -22.89
N LYS A 425 13.97 -72.91 -22.17
CA LYS A 425 13.16 -72.23 -21.14
C LYS A 425 14.01 -71.66 -20.00
N LEU A 426 15.08 -72.34 -19.59
CA LEU A 426 16.00 -71.82 -18.58
C LEU A 426 16.70 -70.56 -19.10
N GLU A 427 17.20 -70.61 -20.34
CA GLU A 427 17.82 -69.48 -21.04
C GLU A 427 16.84 -68.30 -21.22
N ASP A 428 15.59 -68.55 -21.63
CA ASP A 428 14.53 -67.55 -21.71
C ASP A 428 14.28 -66.89 -20.33
N THR A 429 14.14 -67.68 -19.26
CA THR A 429 13.96 -67.13 -17.90
C THR A 429 15.19 -66.38 -17.39
N SER A 430 16.41 -66.78 -17.80
CA SER A 430 17.65 -66.07 -17.51
C SER A 430 17.69 -64.71 -18.21
N ASN A 431 17.30 -64.67 -19.49
CA ASN A 431 17.24 -63.44 -20.29
C ASN A 431 16.13 -62.49 -19.81
N GLU A 432 14.95 -62.99 -19.43
CA GLU A 432 13.91 -62.16 -18.79
C GLU A 432 14.32 -61.67 -17.40
N LEU A 433 15.03 -62.48 -16.60
CA LEU A 433 15.60 -62.03 -15.33
C LEU A 433 16.67 -60.94 -15.54
N GLY A 434 17.47 -61.04 -16.61
CA GLY A 434 18.42 -60.01 -17.03
C GLY A 434 17.73 -58.70 -17.42
N LYS A 435 16.66 -58.76 -18.22
CA LYS A 435 15.83 -57.59 -18.58
C LYS A 435 15.17 -56.96 -17.33
N MET A 436 14.60 -57.78 -16.46
CA MET A 436 13.99 -57.33 -15.20
C MET A 436 15.02 -56.64 -14.31
N LYS A 437 16.23 -57.20 -14.17
CA LYS A 437 17.32 -56.57 -13.41
C LYS A 437 17.74 -55.24 -14.02
N ALA A 438 17.89 -55.15 -15.35
CA ALA A 438 18.20 -53.89 -16.03
C ALA A 438 17.10 -52.82 -15.85
N LEU A 439 15.82 -53.23 -15.83
CA LEU A 439 14.70 -52.34 -15.51
C LEU A 439 14.74 -51.87 -14.06
N CYS A 440 15.03 -52.75 -13.09
CA CYS A 440 15.24 -52.35 -11.70
C CYS A 440 16.43 -51.38 -11.55
N GLU A 441 17.56 -51.63 -12.21
CA GLU A 441 18.73 -50.74 -12.21
C GLU A 441 18.49 -49.39 -12.92
N LYS A 442 17.52 -49.32 -13.84
CA LYS A 442 17.04 -48.05 -14.43
C LYS A 442 16.12 -47.31 -13.45
N MET A 443 15.17 -48.02 -12.86
CA MET A 443 14.20 -47.48 -11.90
C MET A 443 14.89 -46.92 -10.64
N THR A 444 15.93 -47.56 -10.12
CA THR A 444 16.69 -47.02 -8.98
C THR A 444 17.45 -45.75 -9.33
N LYS A 445 18.03 -45.65 -10.55
CA LYS A 445 18.68 -44.42 -11.03
C LYS A 445 17.69 -43.29 -11.23
N GLU A 446 16.52 -43.57 -11.80
CA GLU A 446 15.43 -42.59 -11.95
C GLU A 446 14.89 -42.12 -10.59
N LEU A 447 14.80 -43.01 -9.61
CA LEU A 447 14.42 -42.69 -8.23
C LEU A 447 15.47 -41.81 -7.52
N GLU A 448 16.76 -42.07 -7.70
CA GLU A 448 17.83 -41.25 -7.11
C GLU A 448 17.87 -39.85 -7.75
N ILE A 449 17.77 -39.76 -9.08
CA ILE A 449 17.60 -38.49 -9.80
C ILE A 449 16.34 -37.74 -9.32
N SER A 450 15.27 -38.46 -8.94
CA SER A 450 14.07 -37.84 -8.37
C SER A 450 14.28 -37.32 -6.95
N LYS A 451 15.11 -37.98 -6.13
CA LYS A 451 15.51 -37.47 -4.80
C LYS A 451 16.39 -36.22 -4.94
N GLU A 452 17.37 -36.23 -5.84
CA GLU A 452 18.24 -35.07 -6.08
C GLU A 452 17.42 -33.83 -6.48
N LYS A 453 16.42 -34.01 -7.36
CA LYS A 453 15.47 -32.97 -7.73
C LYS A 453 14.59 -32.52 -6.55
N MET A 454 14.15 -33.44 -5.69
CA MET A 454 13.42 -33.08 -4.46
C MET A 454 14.28 -32.26 -3.50
N TYR A 455 15.57 -32.59 -3.34
CA TYR A 455 16.49 -31.82 -2.51
C TYR A 455 16.72 -30.42 -3.09
N ALA A 456 16.99 -30.29 -4.39
CA ALA A 456 17.11 -29.00 -5.06
C ALA A 456 15.83 -28.14 -4.89
N LEU A 457 14.65 -28.69 -5.18
CA LEU A 457 13.38 -27.99 -4.99
C LEU A 457 13.13 -27.61 -3.51
N SER A 458 13.57 -28.41 -2.55
CA SER A 458 13.47 -28.07 -1.12
C SER A 458 14.40 -26.93 -0.71
N GLN A 459 15.55 -26.79 -1.37
CA GLN A 459 16.49 -25.70 -1.17
C GLN A 459 16.00 -24.42 -1.84
N ASP A 460 15.54 -24.49 -3.09
CA ASP A 460 14.92 -23.37 -3.83
C ASP A 460 13.70 -22.80 -3.07
N LEU A 461 12.83 -23.68 -2.55
CA LEU A 461 11.66 -23.29 -1.76
C LEU A 461 12.09 -22.60 -0.46
N LYS A 462 13.13 -23.08 0.21
CA LYS A 462 13.66 -22.45 1.42
C LYS A 462 14.29 -21.08 1.15
N GLU A 463 15.07 -20.95 0.08
CA GLU A 463 15.62 -19.65 -0.34
C GLU A 463 14.49 -18.66 -0.69
N ALA A 464 13.45 -19.11 -1.40
CA ALA A 464 12.26 -18.30 -1.65
C ALA A 464 11.51 -17.90 -0.36
N GLN A 465 11.47 -18.79 0.65
CA GLN A 465 10.86 -18.52 1.95
C GLN A 465 11.67 -17.52 2.80
N ASP A 466 13.00 -17.62 2.78
CA ASP A 466 13.89 -16.68 3.46
C ASP A 466 13.89 -15.30 2.76
N ASN A 467 13.84 -15.26 1.42
CA ASN A 467 13.64 -14.03 0.65
C ASN A 467 12.28 -13.37 0.91
N LEU A 468 11.19 -14.17 1.00
CA LEU A 468 9.87 -13.68 1.42
C LEU A 468 9.92 -13.06 2.82
N ALA A 469 10.64 -13.69 3.76
CA ALA A 469 10.84 -13.16 5.10
C ALA A 469 11.72 -11.89 5.13
N GLY A 470 12.62 -11.71 4.17
CA GLY A 470 13.33 -10.45 3.93
C GLY A 470 12.39 -9.33 3.47
N ALA A 471 11.69 -9.55 2.36
CA ALA A 471 10.75 -8.59 1.80
C ALA A 471 9.64 -8.17 2.79
N ASN A 472 9.15 -9.11 3.61
CA ASN A 472 8.12 -8.81 4.62
C ASN A 472 8.65 -7.92 5.76
N LYS A 473 9.95 -8.00 6.11
CA LYS A 473 10.59 -7.06 7.05
C LYS A 473 10.68 -5.66 6.44
N GLU A 474 11.11 -5.55 5.18
CA GLU A 474 11.15 -4.26 4.47
C GLU A 474 9.77 -3.61 4.36
N LEU A 475 8.75 -4.39 4.02
CA LEU A 475 7.35 -3.97 3.97
C LEU A 475 6.88 -3.47 5.35
N SER A 476 7.20 -4.17 6.44
CA SER A 476 6.87 -3.70 7.80
C SER A 476 7.54 -2.36 8.16
N HIS A 477 8.79 -2.15 7.74
CA HIS A 477 9.54 -0.91 7.94
C HIS A 477 9.04 0.25 7.04
N LEU A 478 8.50 -0.05 5.86
CA LEU A 478 7.76 0.93 5.06
C LEU A 478 6.43 1.30 5.71
N HIS A 479 5.68 0.35 6.28
CA HIS A 479 4.47 0.65 7.05
C HIS A 479 4.74 1.56 8.26
N THR A 480 5.80 1.32 9.04
CA THR A 480 6.15 2.22 10.15
C THR A 480 6.48 3.63 9.64
N LYS A 481 7.24 3.75 8.54
CA LYS A 481 7.55 5.05 7.91
C LYS A 481 6.32 5.76 7.32
N CYS A 482 5.27 5.04 6.96
CA CYS A 482 3.98 5.62 6.59
C CYS A 482 3.23 6.15 7.81
N ALA A 483 3.17 5.37 8.90
CA ALA A 483 2.56 5.81 10.16
C ALA A 483 3.26 7.05 10.75
N ASP A 484 4.59 7.11 10.72
CA ASP A 484 5.37 8.30 11.12
C ASP A 484 4.98 9.55 10.31
N LYS A 485 4.69 9.39 9.01
CA LYS A 485 4.21 10.48 8.14
C LYS A 485 2.76 10.86 8.40
N GLU A 486 1.88 9.91 8.73
CA GLU A 486 0.51 10.20 9.15
C GLU A 486 0.48 10.99 10.47
N ILE A 487 1.36 10.67 11.42
CA ILE A 487 1.53 11.45 12.65
C ILE A 487 1.98 12.89 12.33
N LEU A 488 2.93 13.06 11.41
CA LEU A 488 3.38 14.40 10.98
C LEU A 488 2.26 15.19 10.28
N ILE A 489 1.49 14.55 9.41
CA ILE A 489 0.32 15.15 8.74
C ILE A 489 -0.77 15.53 9.77
N GLY A 490 -0.96 14.71 10.80
CA GLY A 490 -1.84 15.01 11.93
C GLY A 490 -1.40 16.26 12.70
N ALA A 491 -0.10 16.39 13.00
CA ALA A 491 0.46 17.58 13.65
C ALA A 491 0.28 18.84 12.80
N LEU A 492 0.66 18.81 11.51
CA LEU A 492 0.48 19.93 10.58
C LEU A 492 -0.99 20.34 10.42
N LYS A 493 -1.93 19.38 10.50
CA LYS A 493 -3.37 19.66 10.48
C LYS A 493 -3.85 20.35 11.76
N MET A 494 -3.33 19.98 12.93
CA MET A 494 -3.61 20.68 14.18
C MET A 494 -3.05 22.11 14.17
N GLU A 495 -1.82 22.30 13.66
CA GLU A 495 -1.22 23.63 13.49
C GLU A 495 -2.07 24.52 12.56
N LEU A 496 -2.55 23.97 11.43
CA LEU A 496 -3.45 24.68 10.52
C LEU A 496 -4.77 25.08 11.19
N GLN A 497 -5.36 24.23 12.03
CA GLN A 497 -6.57 24.55 12.80
C GLN A 497 -6.32 25.63 13.86
N ASN A 498 -5.17 25.59 14.55
CA ASN A 498 -4.78 26.62 15.52
C ASN A 498 -4.59 27.99 14.82
N VAL A 499 -3.91 28.02 13.67
CA VAL A 499 -3.73 29.24 12.86
C VAL A 499 -5.08 29.77 12.37
N GLN A 500 -6.01 28.90 11.98
CA GLN A 500 -7.37 29.29 11.59
C GLN A 500 -8.13 29.92 12.78
N GLN A 501 -8.04 29.36 13.99
CA GLN A 501 -8.67 29.94 15.17
C GLN A 501 -8.09 31.33 15.49
N CYS A 502 -6.76 31.47 15.53
CA CYS A 502 -6.11 32.77 15.78
C CYS A 502 -6.51 33.84 14.76
N TRP A 503 -6.70 33.47 13.49
CA TRP A 503 -7.17 34.40 12.44
C TRP A 503 -8.62 34.85 12.64
N GLU A 504 -9.48 33.95 13.13
CA GLU A 504 -10.88 34.24 13.45
C GLU A 504 -11.01 35.13 14.71
N GLU A 505 -10.13 34.95 15.70
CA GLU A 505 -10.00 35.83 16.87
C GLU A 505 -9.51 37.24 16.46
N GLU A 506 -8.44 37.33 15.66
CA GLU A 506 -7.92 38.60 15.14
C GLU A 506 -8.96 39.35 14.27
N LYS A 507 -9.82 38.61 13.56
CA LYS A 507 -10.94 39.15 12.78
C LYS A 507 -12.00 39.84 13.65
N VAL A 508 -12.26 39.36 14.87
CA VAL A 508 -13.14 40.06 15.83
C VAL A 508 -12.49 41.38 16.25
N CYS A 509 -11.25 41.35 16.74
CA CYS A 509 -10.48 42.52 17.16
C CYS A 509 -10.38 43.60 16.06
N ALA A 510 -10.27 43.19 14.79
CA ALA A 510 -10.27 44.11 13.66
C ALA A 510 -11.57 44.92 13.58
N THR A 511 -12.73 44.26 13.69
CA THR A 511 -14.04 44.95 13.66
C THR A 511 -14.26 45.88 14.86
N GLU A 512 -13.71 45.55 16.04
CA GLU A 512 -13.73 46.46 17.19
C GLU A 512 -12.89 47.72 16.90
N SER A 513 -11.70 47.57 16.32
CA SER A 513 -10.84 48.70 15.96
C SER A 513 -11.43 49.60 14.87
N GLU A 514 -12.15 49.04 13.89
CA GLU A 514 -12.85 49.82 12.85
C GLU A 514 -13.99 50.66 13.46
N ASN A 515 -14.72 50.12 14.44
CA ASN A 515 -15.74 50.86 15.19
C ASN A 515 -15.15 52.04 15.99
N GLU A 516 -13.95 51.91 16.56
CA GLU A 516 -13.25 53.03 17.22
C GLU A 516 -12.73 54.08 16.23
N ILE A 517 -12.19 53.67 15.08
CA ILE A 517 -11.78 54.59 14.01
C ILE A 517 -12.98 55.43 13.54
N GLN A 518 -14.15 54.81 13.36
CA GLN A 518 -15.37 55.54 12.99
C GLN A 518 -15.83 56.55 14.07
N LYS A 519 -15.62 56.28 15.37
CA LYS A 519 -15.88 57.27 16.43
C LYS A 519 -14.92 58.47 16.33
N LEU A 520 -13.63 58.19 16.13
CA LEU A 520 -12.58 59.20 15.97
C LEU A 520 -12.81 60.11 14.74
N THR A 521 -13.21 59.55 13.60
CA THR A 521 -13.50 60.35 12.39
C THR A 521 -14.65 61.34 12.62
N ARG A 522 -15.72 60.91 13.30
CA ARG A 522 -16.87 61.78 13.65
C ARG A 522 -16.45 62.92 14.59
N ALA A 523 -15.56 62.64 15.54
CA ALA A 523 -15.02 63.67 16.44
C ALA A 523 -14.15 64.71 15.70
N TYR A 524 -13.30 64.26 14.76
CA TYR A 524 -12.45 65.14 13.96
C TYR A 524 -13.26 66.08 13.05
N GLN A 525 -14.33 65.59 12.43
CA GLN A 525 -15.20 66.43 11.58
C GLN A 525 -15.83 67.59 12.36
N LYS A 526 -16.25 67.35 13.62
CA LYS A 526 -16.82 68.39 14.50
C LYS A 526 -15.82 69.49 14.86
N ASP A 527 -14.59 69.12 15.21
CA ASP A 527 -13.49 70.07 15.50
C ASP A 527 -13.15 70.95 14.28
N MET A 528 -13.23 70.39 13.08
CA MET A 528 -13.02 71.13 11.83
C MET A 528 -14.12 72.17 11.56
N GLU A 529 -15.39 71.85 11.84
CA GLU A 529 -16.50 72.80 11.73
C GLU A 529 -16.38 73.94 12.75
N GLU A 530 -16.08 73.63 14.02
CA GLU A 530 -15.88 74.63 15.08
C GLU A 530 -14.77 75.63 14.70
N LYS A 531 -13.62 75.15 14.19
CA LYS A 531 -12.51 76.00 13.72
C LYS A 531 -12.87 76.87 12.52
N LEU A 532 -13.71 76.40 11.61
CA LEU A 532 -14.14 77.18 10.45
C LEU A 532 -14.99 78.40 10.86
N THR A 533 -15.87 78.23 11.85
CA THR A 533 -16.69 79.35 12.37
C THR A 533 -15.85 80.45 13.04
N PHE A 534 -14.81 80.07 13.78
CA PHE A 534 -13.89 81.01 14.44
C PHE A 534 -13.16 81.92 13.43
N LEU A 535 -12.65 81.34 12.34
CA LEU A 535 -11.87 82.10 11.34
C LEU A 535 -12.70 83.20 10.65
N HIS A 536 -13.99 82.92 10.41
CA HIS A 536 -14.92 83.88 9.78
C HIS A 536 -15.15 85.13 10.65
N GLY A 537 -15.25 84.97 11.98
CA GLY A 537 -15.39 86.09 12.92
C GLY A 537 -14.13 86.95 13.06
N LEU A 538 -12.95 86.41 12.75
CA LEU A 538 -11.68 87.13 12.80
C LEU A 538 -11.49 88.00 11.54
N TYR A 539 -11.85 87.48 10.36
CA TYR A 539 -11.79 88.20 9.08
C TYR A 539 -12.57 89.54 9.11
N GLN A 540 -13.75 89.56 9.74
CA GLN A 540 -14.60 90.77 9.83
C GLN A 540 -13.95 91.94 10.60
N ARG A 541 -12.98 91.69 11.51
CA ARG A 541 -12.36 92.74 12.34
C ARG A 541 -11.19 93.46 11.65
N LEU A 542 -10.61 92.87 10.61
CA LEU A 542 -9.36 93.35 10.00
C LEU A 542 -9.57 94.46 8.94
N VAL A 543 -10.82 94.81 8.65
CA VAL A 543 -11.22 95.67 7.50
C VAL A 543 -11.20 97.19 7.85
N ALA A 544 -10.56 97.63 8.95
CA ALA A 544 -10.74 98.99 9.51
C ALA A 544 -9.50 99.64 10.22
N GLY A 545 -8.37 99.92 9.52
CA GLY A 545 -7.08 100.42 10.11
C GLY A 545 -6.63 101.89 9.85
N CYS A 546 -5.44 102.32 10.34
CA CYS A 546 -4.83 103.69 10.25
C CYS A 546 -3.26 103.77 10.36
N VAL A 547 -2.57 104.88 9.93
CA VAL A 547 -1.06 105.11 9.85
C VAL A 547 -0.61 106.64 9.85
N LEU A 548 0.65 107.06 10.17
CA LEU A 548 1.24 108.48 10.16
C LEU A 548 2.83 108.65 10.11
N ILE A 549 3.43 109.85 9.74
CA ILE A 549 4.77 110.53 10.14
C ILE A 549 5.36 111.67 9.17
N LYS A 550 6.40 112.52 9.51
CA LYS A 550 6.93 113.79 8.82
C LYS A 550 8.46 114.25 9.03
N GLN A 551 8.98 115.39 8.46
CA GLN A 551 10.42 115.94 8.47
C GLN A 551 10.66 117.54 8.38
N PRO A 552 11.90 118.16 8.56
CA PRO A 552 12.22 119.65 8.64
C PRO A 552 13.49 120.30 7.89
N GLU A 553 13.85 121.62 8.09
CA GLU A 553 14.84 122.51 7.32
C GLU A 553 15.80 123.49 8.15
N GLY A 554 16.57 124.47 7.55
CA GLY A 554 17.56 125.43 8.20
C GLY A 554 18.04 126.74 7.43
N ILE A 555 18.89 127.65 8.01
CA ILE A 555 19.19 129.09 7.57
C ILE A 555 20.63 129.66 7.92
N LEU A 556 21.21 130.65 7.18
CA LEU A 556 22.40 131.52 7.52
C LEU A 556 22.57 132.83 6.64
N ASP A 557 23.24 133.93 7.10
CA ASP A 557 23.71 135.12 6.28
C ASP A 557 24.73 136.13 6.97
N ARG A 558 25.47 136.92 6.15
CA ARG A 558 26.30 138.17 6.36
C ARG A 558 27.78 138.14 6.82
N PHE A 559 28.69 138.69 5.97
CA PHE A 559 30.09 139.14 6.24
C PHE A 559 30.51 140.29 5.29
N SER A 560 31.67 140.98 5.51
CA SER A 560 32.10 142.16 4.72
C SER A 560 33.14 141.86 3.62
N TRP A 561 33.26 142.70 2.58
CA TRP A 561 33.94 142.33 1.32
C TRP A 561 35.44 142.02 1.41
N SER A 562 36.22 142.69 2.28
CA SER A 562 37.65 142.36 2.46
C SER A 562 37.85 141.06 3.23
N GLU A 563 36.99 140.79 4.21
CA GLU A 563 36.93 139.49 4.88
C GLU A 563 36.49 138.42 3.89
N LEU A 564 35.50 138.71 3.05
CA LEU A 564 34.96 137.81 2.03
C LEU A 564 36.01 137.51 0.95
N CYS A 565 36.88 138.45 0.57
CA CYS A 565 38.03 138.17 -0.30
C CYS A 565 39.12 137.33 0.38
N ALA A 566 39.45 137.59 1.65
CA ALA A 566 40.41 136.77 2.40
C ALA A 566 39.89 135.34 2.61
N VAL A 567 38.62 135.21 3.04
CA VAL A 567 37.90 133.95 3.19
C VAL A 567 37.67 133.26 1.84
N LEU A 568 37.51 133.98 0.73
CA LEU A 568 37.51 133.37 -0.61
C LEU A 568 38.91 132.85 -0.99
N GLN A 569 39.99 133.56 -0.68
CA GLN A 569 41.35 133.10 -0.95
C GLN A 569 41.65 131.85 -0.10
N GLU A 570 41.41 131.90 1.21
CA GLU A 570 41.57 130.75 2.12
C GLU A 570 40.64 129.59 1.75
N ASN A 571 39.39 129.83 1.35
CA ASN A 571 38.49 128.78 0.86
C ASN A 571 38.95 128.22 -0.49
N VAL A 572 39.50 129.03 -1.40
CA VAL A 572 40.03 128.54 -2.68
C VAL A 572 41.27 127.69 -2.45
N ASP A 573 42.20 128.14 -1.61
CA ASP A 573 43.41 127.38 -1.27
C ASP A 573 43.06 126.10 -0.48
N ALA A 574 42.08 126.16 0.44
CA ALA A 574 41.55 124.98 1.13
C ALA A 574 40.81 124.02 0.17
N LEU A 575 40.00 124.53 -0.77
CA LEU A 575 39.33 123.72 -1.80
C LEU A 575 40.33 123.11 -2.77
N ILE A 576 41.45 123.76 -3.09
CA ILE A 576 42.56 123.18 -3.86
C ILE A 576 43.23 122.06 -3.06
N LEU A 577 43.45 122.25 -1.75
CA LEU A 577 44.06 121.25 -0.88
C LEU A 577 43.16 120.03 -0.69
N ASP A 578 41.85 120.23 -0.47
CA ASP A 578 40.86 119.16 -0.39
C ASP A 578 40.57 118.52 -1.76
N LEU A 579 40.66 119.25 -2.88
CA LEU A 579 40.60 118.69 -4.23
C LEU A 579 41.80 117.78 -4.51
N ASN A 580 43.02 118.20 -4.16
CA ASN A 580 44.21 117.36 -4.28
C ASN A 580 44.10 116.11 -3.40
N ARG A 581 43.69 116.26 -2.13
CA ARG A 581 43.39 115.15 -1.21
C ARG A 581 42.25 114.24 -1.71
N ALA A 582 41.28 114.77 -2.42
CA ALA A 582 40.24 113.97 -3.07
C ALA A 582 40.80 113.22 -4.28
N ASN A 583 41.70 113.83 -5.06
CA ASN A 583 42.37 113.21 -6.20
C ASN A 583 43.29 112.05 -5.75
N GLU A 584 44.05 112.23 -4.67
CA GLU A 584 44.83 111.16 -4.02
C GLU A 584 43.92 109.99 -3.58
N LYS A 585 42.78 110.29 -2.95
CA LYS A 585 41.78 109.27 -2.58
C LYS A 585 41.19 108.56 -3.80
N ILE A 586 40.92 109.28 -4.90
CA ILE A 586 40.45 108.70 -6.16
C ILE A 586 41.51 107.77 -6.73
N SER A 587 42.76 108.20 -6.88
CA SER A 587 43.85 107.34 -7.38
C SER A 587 44.07 106.09 -6.51
N HIS A 588 43.96 106.21 -5.18
CA HIS A 588 43.99 105.05 -4.28
C HIS A 588 42.77 104.13 -4.47
N LEU A 589 41.57 104.68 -4.64
CA LEU A 589 40.35 103.90 -4.90
C LEU A 589 40.37 103.21 -6.26
N GLU A 590 40.91 103.85 -7.30
CA GLU A 590 41.14 103.26 -8.62
C GLU A 590 42.14 102.11 -8.55
N TYR A 591 43.24 102.28 -7.82
CA TYR A 591 44.22 101.21 -7.55
C TYR A 591 43.59 100.03 -6.80
N VAL A 592 42.82 100.30 -5.73
CA VAL A 592 42.11 99.25 -4.96
C VAL A 592 41.02 98.58 -5.80
N TYR A 593 40.30 99.32 -6.64
CA TYR A 593 39.29 98.78 -7.56
C TYR A 593 39.95 97.87 -8.61
N LYS A 594 41.07 98.30 -9.19
CA LYS A 594 41.83 97.51 -10.16
C LYS A 594 42.37 96.22 -9.54
N ASN A 595 43.01 96.28 -8.37
CA ASN A 595 43.47 95.10 -7.66
C ASN A 595 42.30 94.15 -7.33
N LYS A 596 41.13 94.67 -6.95
CA LYS A 596 39.92 93.84 -6.72
C LYS A 596 39.36 93.23 -8.00
N TYR A 597 39.40 93.94 -9.11
CA TYR A 597 38.98 93.43 -10.42
C TYR A 597 39.92 92.33 -10.92
N ASP A 598 41.23 92.54 -10.84
CA ASP A 598 42.24 91.57 -11.30
C ASP A 598 42.20 90.30 -10.42
N THR A 599 42.14 90.43 -9.09
CA THR A 599 41.96 89.26 -8.20
C THR A 599 40.61 88.55 -8.36
N MET A 600 39.52 89.27 -8.64
CA MET A 600 38.22 88.65 -8.96
C MET A 600 38.25 87.88 -10.29
N LYS A 601 39.00 88.39 -11.27
CA LYS A 601 39.22 87.72 -12.57
C LYS A 601 40.08 86.47 -12.42
N GLU A 602 41.17 86.52 -11.64
CA GLU A 602 41.97 85.34 -11.29
C GLU A 602 41.14 84.29 -10.55
N LEU A 603 40.31 84.71 -9.59
CA LEU A 603 39.38 83.82 -8.90
C LEU A 603 38.42 83.13 -9.88
N GLN A 604 37.78 83.89 -10.78
CA GLN A 604 36.89 83.34 -11.82
C GLN A 604 37.62 82.33 -12.72
N GLN A 605 38.84 82.65 -13.19
CA GLN A 605 39.62 81.74 -14.03
C GLN A 605 39.97 80.44 -13.29
N SER A 606 40.40 80.53 -12.02
CA SER A 606 40.67 79.34 -11.20
C SER A 606 39.41 78.48 -10.98
N GLN A 607 38.24 79.12 -10.87
CA GLN A 607 36.95 78.45 -10.71
C GLN A 607 36.51 77.76 -12.02
N GLU A 608 36.68 78.40 -13.17
CA GLU A 608 36.42 77.81 -14.49
C GLU A 608 37.35 76.62 -14.79
N GLU A 609 38.65 76.73 -14.45
CA GLU A 609 39.59 75.61 -14.55
C GLU A 609 39.17 74.43 -13.65
N ALA A 610 38.81 74.69 -12.39
CA ALA A 610 38.33 73.69 -11.45
C ALA A 610 37.05 72.98 -11.96
N PHE A 611 36.09 73.73 -12.49
CA PHE A 611 34.91 73.15 -13.14
C PHE A 611 35.27 72.33 -14.38
N SER A 612 36.24 72.77 -15.21
CA SER A 612 36.72 72.00 -16.37
C SER A 612 37.34 70.66 -15.96
N LYS A 613 38.06 70.63 -14.82
CA LYS A 613 38.70 69.43 -14.26
C LYS A 613 37.65 68.48 -13.69
N MET A 614 36.68 69.00 -12.93
CA MET A 614 35.53 68.24 -12.41
C MET A 614 34.70 67.64 -13.56
N ALA A 615 34.43 68.39 -14.63
CA ALA A 615 33.69 67.89 -15.79
C ALA A 615 34.43 66.76 -16.54
N LYS A 616 35.76 66.81 -16.61
CA LYS A 616 36.60 65.71 -17.15
C LYS A 616 36.53 64.47 -16.25
N GLN A 617 36.61 64.64 -14.93
CA GLN A 617 36.48 63.53 -13.96
C GLN A 617 35.08 62.89 -14.01
N MET A 618 34.02 63.69 -14.07
CA MET A 618 32.64 63.22 -14.16
C MET A 618 32.39 62.38 -15.42
N LYS A 619 32.93 62.80 -16.58
CA LYS A 619 32.87 61.99 -17.83
C LYS A 619 33.65 60.69 -17.74
N ALA A 620 34.80 60.67 -17.05
CA ALA A 620 35.56 59.44 -16.82
C ALA A 620 34.76 58.46 -15.94
N GLN A 621 34.15 58.95 -14.85
CA GLN A 621 33.30 58.18 -13.94
C GLN A 621 32.01 57.67 -14.61
N GLU A 622 31.39 58.47 -15.47
CA GLU A 622 30.26 58.03 -16.29
C GLU A 622 30.68 56.87 -17.21
N SER A 623 31.86 56.98 -17.86
CA SER A 623 32.35 55.94 -18.76
C SER A 623 32.70 54.61 -18.06
N SER A 624 33.13 54.64 -16.80
CA SER A 624 33.37 53.41 -16.02
C SER A 624 32.06 52.78 -15.56
N TRP A 625 31.09 53.58 -15.10
CA TRP A 625 29.73 53.10 -14.80
C TRP A 625 29.02 52.52 -16.03
N GLN A 626 29.16 53.11 -17.21
CA GLN A 626 28.59 52.56 -18.45
C GLN A 626 29.24 51.21 -18.83
N LYS A 627 30.55 51.03 -18.62
CA LYS A 627 31.23 49.72 -18.80
C LYS A 627 30.75 48.68 -17.80
N GLN A 628 30.68 49.05 -16.51
CA GLN A 628 30.20 48.16 -15.45
C GLN A 628 28.74 47.75 -15.65
N LYS A 629 27.88 48.69 -16.08
CA LYS A 629 26.49 48.41 -16.46
C LYS A 629 26.42 47.38 -17.58
N LYS A 630 27.13 47.58 -18.70
CA LYS A 630 27.14 46.62 -19.83
C LYS A 630 27.63 45.23 -19.43
N TYR A 631 28.66 45.15 -18.57
CA TYR A 631 29.14 43.88 -18.03
C TYR A 631 28.06 43.17 -17.21
N LEU A 632 27.37 43.88 -16.32
CA LEU A 632 26.27 43.31 -15.53
C LEU A 632 25.09 42.88 -16.40
N GLU A 633 24.69 43.70 -17.39
CA GLU A 633 23.64 43.36 -18.37
C GLU A 633 23.98 42.07 -19.15
N GLN A 634 25.27 41.87 -19.48
CA GLN A 634 25.75 40.67 -20.17
C GLN A 634 25.87 39.43 -19.24
N GLN A 635 26.15 39.62 -17.95
CA GLN A 635 26.09 38.53 -16.96
C GLN A 635 24.64 38.09 -16.70
N TYR A 636 23.71 39.04 -16.52
CA TYR A 636 22.29 38.73 -16.31
C TYR A 636 21.63 38.08 -17.52
N SER A 637 21.98 38.47 -18.75
CA SER A 637 21.44 37.82 -19.96
C SER A 637 21.97 36.39 -20.13
N GLY A 638 23.24 36.13 -19.77
CA GLY A 638 23.78 34.76 -19.70
C GLY A 638 23.03 33.89 -18.68
N LEU A 639 22.85 34.39 -17.46
CA LEU A 639 22.14 33.68 -16.40
C LEU A 639 20.66 33.42 -16.74
N LEU A 640 19.98 34.38 -17.39
CA LEU A 640 18.63 34.18 -17.93
C LEU A 640 18.58 33.09 -19.01
N GLY A 641 19.59 33.03 -19.88
CA GLY A 641 19.74 31.97 -20.88
C GLY A 641 19.90 30.59 -20.24
N GLU A 642 20.74 30.45 -19.22
CA GLU A 642 20.89 29.21 -18.46
C GLU A 642 19.60 28.78 -17.74
N VAL A 643 18.91 29.72 -17.08
CA VAL A 643 17.64 29.43 -16.40
C VAL A 643 16.57 29.00 -17.40
N HIS A 644 16.53 29.61 -18.59
CA HIS A 644 15.60 29.20 -19.65
C HIS A 644 15.92 27.81 -20.21
N ALA A 645 17.20 27.50 -20.45
CA ALA A 645 17.63 26.18 -20.90
C ALA A 645 17.26 25.08 -19.89
N ARG A 646 17.57 25.28 -18.60
CA ARG A 646 17.19 24.33 -17.52
C ARG A 646 15.67 24.18 -17.41
N ALA A 647 14.91 25.27 -17.55
CA ALA A 647 13.44 25.20 -17.56
C ALA A 647 12.89 24.38 -18.74
N GLN A 648 13.51 24.48 -19.92
CA GLN A 648 13.17 23.68 -21.09
C GLN A 648 13.52 22.19 -20.90
N GLU A 649 14.68 21.88 -20.32
CA GLU A 649 15.07 20.50 -19.95
C GLU A 649 14.07 19.87 -18.95
N TYR A 650 13.64 20.63 -17.93
CA TYR A 650 12.59 20.19 -17.01
C TYR A 650 11.24 20.01 -17.70
N GLN A 651 10.87 20.87 -18.66
CA GLN A 651 9.64 20.73 -19.44
C GLN A 651 9.66 19.47 -20.33
N GLU A 652 10.77 19.18 -21.01
CA GLU A 652 10.96 17.94 -21.76
C GLU A 652 10.93 16.70 -20.86
N THR A 653 11.57 16.77 -19.70
CA THR A 653 11.61 15.67 -18.73
C THR A 653 10.20 15.42 -18.16
N ALA A 654 9.43 16.47 -17.87
CA ALA A 654 8.04 16.37 -17.47
C ALA A 654 7.14 15.81 -18.58
N ALA A 655 7.39 16.12 -19.85
CA ALA A 655 6.67 15.52 -20.98
C ALA A 655 6.97 14.02 -21.11
N LYS A 656 8.25 13.62 -21.07
CA LYS A 656 8.70 12.21 -21.08
C LYS A 656 8.11 11.44 -19.89
N ASN A 657 8.04 12.06 -18.70
CA ASN A 657 7.44 11.46 -17.52
C ASN A 657 5.91 11.32 -17.61
N LYS A 658 5.19 12.22 -18.30
CA LYS A 658 3.75 12.04 -18.57
C LYS A 658 3.49 10.87 -19.51
N GLU A 659 4.33 10.69 -20.53
CA GLU A 659 4.24 9.54 -21.44
C GLU A 659 4.52 8.21 -20.73
N THR A 660 5.55 8.14 -19.87
CA THR A 660 5.82 6.92 -19.09
C THR A 660 4.73 6.63 -18.07
N ILE A 661 4.14 7.65 -17.42
CA ILE A 661 2.95 7.49 -16.56
C ILE A 661 1.79 6.89 -17.36
N TYR A 662 1.43 7.43 -18.53
CA TYR A 662 0.34 6.90 -19.36
C TYR A 662 0.55 5.44 -19.80
N VAL A 663 1.80 5.04 -20.08
CA VAL A 663 2.17 3.65 -20.38
C VAL A 663 2.05 2.75 -19.14
N LEU A 664 2.39 3.26 -17.95
CA LEU A 664 2.24 2.55 -16.68
C LEU A 664 0.76 2.42 -16.26
N GLU A 665 -0.06 3.45 -16.46
CA GLU A 665 -1.51 3.42 -16.22
C GLU A 665 -2.19 2.33 -17.06
N LYS A 666 -1.94 2.30 -18.38
CA LYS A 666 -2.44 1.20 -19.25
C LYS A 666 -1.94 -0.18 -18.83
N ARG A 667 -0.72 -0.28 -18.32
CA ARG A 667 -0.19 -1.54 -17.78
C ARG A 667 -0.88 -1.92 -16.48
N GLN A 668 -1.21 -0.96 -15.62
CA GLN A 668 -1.96 -1.17 -14.38
C GLN A 668 -3.42 -1.58 -14.67
N GLU A 669 -4.09 -0.96 -15.63
CA GLU A 669 -5.42 -1.37 -16.11
C GLU A 669 -5.41 -2.83 -16.60
N LYS A 670 -4.44 -3.18 -17.47
CA LYS A 670 -4.27 -4.55 -17.95
C LYS A 670 -4.00 -5.54 -16.82
N LEU A 671 -3.10 -5.21 -15.89
CA LEU A 671 -2.80 -6.05 -14.73
C LEU A 671 -4.00 -6.18 -13.77
N ALA A 672 -4.86 -5.16 -13.66
CA ALA A 672 -6.10 -5.24 -12.89
C ALA A 672 -7.10 -6.21 -13.52
N LEU A 673 -7.26 -6.18 -14.85
CA LEU A 673 -8.08 -7.14 -15.59
C LEU A 673 -7.53 -8.58 -15.47
N GLU A 674 -6.22 -8.76 -15.60
CA GLU A 674 -5.55 -10.05 -15.38
C GLU A 674 -5.72 -10.54 -13.92
N ASN A 675 -5.65 -9.65 -12.93
CA ASN A 675 -5.89 -9.98 -11.52
C ASN A 675 -7.34 -10.41 -11.26
N ILE A 676 -8.32 -9.69 -11.83
CA ILE A 676 -9.75 -10.08 -11.76
C ILE A 676 -9.97 -11.46 -12.40
N TYR A 677 -9.37 -11.71 -13.57
CA TYR A 677 -9.43 -13.02 -14.22
C TYR A 677 -8.83 -14.14 -13.36
N VAL A 678 -7.61 -13.96 -12.83
CA VAL A 678 -6.94 -14.93 -11.94
C VAL A 678 -7.69 -15.13 -10.63
N LYS A 679 -8.30 -14.08 -10.07
CA LYS A 679 -9.14 -14.18 -8.87
C LYS A 679 -10.41 -15.00 -9.15
N ASN A 680 -11.05 -14.78 -10.29
CA ASN A 680 -12.23 -15.53 -10.69
C ASN A 680 -11.90 -17.01 -10.92
N THR A 681 -10.84 -17.34 -11.66
CA THR A 681 -10.42 -18.74 -11.87
C THR A 681 -9.98 -19.40 -10.56
N LEU A 682 -9.28 -18.70 -9.66
CA LEU A 682 -8.94 -19.21 -8.33
C LEU A 682 -10.18 -19.53 -7.49
N THR A 683 -11.19 -18.66 -7.46
CA THR A 683 -12.44 -18.94 -6.73
C THR A 683 -13.24 -20.10 -7.33
N GLN A 684 -13.14 -20.33 -8.65
CA GLN A 684 -13.73 -21.48 -9.30
C GLN A 684 -12.99 -22.77 -8.93
N ILE A 685 -11.67 -22.81 -9.05
CA ILE A 685 -10.82 -23.94 -8.64
C ILE A 685 -11.00 -24.27 -7.15
N GLN A 686 -11.15 -23.26 -6.29
CA GLN A 686 -11.43 -23.45 -4.87
C GLN A 686 -12.80 -24.12 -4.62
N LYS A 687 -13.85 -23.75 -5.37
CA LYS A 687 -15.16 -24.42 -5.32
C LYS A 687 -15.07 -25.88 -5.80
N GLU A 688 -14.36 -26.11 -6.90
CA GLU A 688 -14.15 -27.45 -7.47
C GLU A 688 -13.43 -28.37 -6.48
N HIS A 689 -12.31 -27.92 -5.90
CA HIS A 689 -11.58 -28.68 -4.87
C HIS A 689 -12.42 -28.96 -3.61
N SER A 690 -13.23 -28.01 -3.15
CA SER A 690 -14.05 -28.19 -1.94
C SER A 690 -15.28 -29.09 -2.18
N SER A 691 -15.91 -29.02 -3.36
CA SER A 691 -16.90 -30.00 -3.81
C SER A 691 -16.30 -31.41 -3.92
N LEU A 692 -15.11 -31.56 -4.51
CA LEU A 692 -14.39 -32.84 -4.59
C LEU A 692 -14.04 -33.38 -3.20
N LEU A 693 -13.50 -32.54 -2.31
CA LEU A 693 -13.15 -32.94 -0.94
C LEU A 693 -14.36 -33.42 -0.14
N ALA A 694 -15.50 -32.72 -0.25
CA ALA A 694 -16.74 -33.14 0.39
C ALA A 694 -17.32 -34.43 -0.21
N ALA A 695 -17.22 -34.66 -1.52
CA ALA A 695 -17.56 -35.95 -2.13
C ALA A 695 -16.67 -37.09 -1.60
N CYS A 696 -15.35 -36.87 -1.53
CA CYS A 696 -14.40 -37.81 -0.94
C CYS A 696 -14.72 -38.09 0.55
N ALA A 697 -15.13 -37.09 1.33
CA ALA A 697 -15.53 -37.27 2.72
C ALA A 697 -16.82 -38.11 2.86
N LEU A 698 -17.82 -37.88 2.00
CA LEU A 698 -19.05 -38.69 1.96
C LEU A 698 -18.75 -40.16 1.59
N LEU A 699 -17.90 -40.39 0.59
CA LEU A 699 -17.46 -41.73 0.18
C LEU A 699 -16.62 -42.43 1.27
N ALA A 700 -15.71 -41.70 1.94
CA ALA A 700 -14.95 -42.23 3.08
C ALA A 700 -15.85 -42.62 4.25
N GLY A 701 -16.92 -41.87 4.51
CA GLY A 701 -17.97 -42.23 5.48
C GLY A 701 -18.66 -43.56 5.14
N ALA A 702 -18.85 -43.88 3.85
CA ALA A 702 -19.40 -45.15 3.40
C ALA A 702 -18.40 -46.34 3.52
N LEU A 703 -17.09 -46.07 3.54
CA LEU A 703 -16.06 -47.10 3.72
C LEU A 703 -15.95 -47.60 5.18
N TYR A 704 -16.26 -46.78 6.18
CA TYR A 704 -16.12 -47.19 7.59
C TYR A 704 -17.02 -48.41 7.97
N PRO A 705 -18.31 -48.48 7.57
CA PRO A 705 -19.13 -49.69 7.73
C PRO A 705 -18.72 -50.89 6.85
N LEU A 706 -17.87 -50.70 5.84
CA LEU A 706 -17.26 -51.80 5.07
C LEU A 706 -16.03 -52.34 5.81
N TYR A 707 -15.16 -51.45 6.32
CA TYR A 707 -14.01 -51.81 7.15
C TYR A 707 -14.44 -52.60 8.39
N GLY A 708 -15.43 -52.13 9.14
CA GLY A 708 -15.96 -52.84 10.31
C GLY A 708 -16.50 -54.25 9.99
N ARG A 709 -17.14 -54.43 8.82
CA ARG A 709 -17.58 -55.75 8.33
C ARG A 709 -16.39 -56.65 7.98
N SER A 710 -15.33 -56.10 7.38
CA SER A 710 -14.07 -56.82 7.09
C SER A 710 -13.37 -57.28 8.37
N CYS A 711 -13.25 -56.40 9.37
CA CYS A 711 -12.71 -56.74 10.69
C CYS A 711 -13.49 -57.88 11.34
N ALA A 712 -14.83 -57.80 11.38
CA ALA A 712 -15.67 -58.85 11.96
C ALA A 712 -15.52 -60.21 11.25
N LEU A 713 -15.41 -60.22 9.91
CA LEU A 713 -15.13 -61.45 9.14
C LEU A 713 -13.72 -62.00 9.43
N SER A 714 -12.73 -61.13 9.62
CA SER A 714 -11.39 -61.55 10.04
C SER A 714 -11.41 -62.20 11.43
N THR A 715 -12.07 -61.60 12.42
CA THR A 715 -12.23 -62.17 13.77
C THR A 715 -12.94 -63.53 13.72
N GLN A 716 -13.98 -63.67 12.90
CA GLN A 716 -14.66 -64.96 12.68
C GLN A 716 -13.73 -66.01 12.03
N ARG A 717 -12.90 -65.62 11.06
CA ARG A 717 -11.87 -66.49 10.46
C ARG A 717 -10.87 -66.98 11.51
N HIS A 718 -10.33 -66.09 12.34
CA HIS A 718 -9.39 -66.46 13.39
C HIS A 718 -10.00 -67.43 14.41
N LEU A 719 -11.20 -67.13 14.92
CA LEU A 719 -11.92 -68.01 15.84
C LEU A 719 -12.30 -69.38 15.23
N LEU A 720 -12.45 -69.48 13.91
CA LEU A 720 -12.61 -70.76 13.21
C LEU A 720 -11.28 -71.50 13.02
N GLN A 721 -10.19 -70.80 12.73
CA GLN A 721 -8.86 -71.38 12.62
C GLN A 721 -8.41 -72.00 13.95
N ASP A 722 -8.60 -71.30 15.06
CA ASP A 722 -8.24 -71.81 16.40
C ASP A 722 -9.04 -73.09 16.75
N GLN A 723 -10.31 -73.18 16.33
CA GLN A 723 -11.11 -74.39 16.49
C GLN A 723 -10.61 -75.56 15.65
N VAL A 724 -10.08 -75.32 14.44
CA VAL A 724 -9.41 -76.35 13.63
C VAL A 724 -8.11 -76.79 14.30
N ASN A 725 -7.27 -75.84 14.73
CA ASN A 725 -5.99 -76.10 15.39
C ASN A 725 -6.18 -76.97 16.66
N ILE A 726 -7.14 -76.62 17.52
CA ILE A 726 -7.48 -77.38 18.74
C ILE A 726 -8.01 -78.78 18.38
N TYR A 727 -8.84 -78.90 17.33
CA TYR A 727 -9.35 -80.19 16.88
C TYR A 727 -8.23 -81.09 16.33
N GLU A 728 -7.25 -80.54 15.61
CA GLU A 728 -6.08 -81.29 15.14
C GLU A 728 -5.18 -81.75 16.29
N LEU A 729 -4.90 -80.88 17.27
CA LEU A 729 -4.15 -81.22 18.49
C LEU A 729 -4.81 -82.38 19.26
N VAL A 730 -6.13 -82.29 19.48
CA VAL A 730 -6.93 -83.36 20.12
C VAL A 730 -6.88 -84.67 19.31
N ASN A 731 -6.87 -84.61 17.97
CA ASN A 731 -6.71 -85.81 17.15
C ASN A 731 -5.28 -86.38 17.21
N GLN A 732 -4.25 -85.56 17.40
CA GLN A 732 -2.88 -86.01 17.61
C GLN A 732 -2.75 -86.71 18.98
N GLU A 733 -3.25 -86.10 20.05
CA GLU A 733 -3.27 -86.74 21.39
C GLU A 733 -4.00 -88.08 21.39
N ILE A 734 -5.18 -88.16 20.78
CA ILE A 734 -5.95 -89.42 20.67
C ILE A 734 -5.15 -90.47 19.88
N ARG A 735 -4.45 -90.10 18.79
CA ARG A 735 -3.58 -91.03 18.07
C ARG A 735 -2.42 -91.51 18.95
N THR A 736 -1.76 -90.61 19.67
CA THR A 736 -0.65 -90.96 20.58
C THR A 736 -1.12 -91.91 21.69
N LEU A 737 -2.30 -91.67 22.27
CA LEU A 737 -2.93 -92.53 23.28
C LEU A 737 -3.26 -93.92 22.71
N VAL A 738 -3.83 -93.98 21.49
CA VAL A 738 -4.10 -95.24 20.79
C VAL A 738 -2.81 -95.99 20.48
N HIS A 739 -1.76 -95.30 20.00
CA HIS A 739 -0.45 -95.90 19.73
C HIS A 739 0.27 -96.40 20.98
N ALA A 740 0.11 -95.73 22.12
CA ALA A 740 0.66 -96.16 23.41
C ALA A 740 -0.09 -97.38 24.00
N LEU A 741 -1.37 -97.56 23.65
CA LEU A 741 -2.18 -98.71 24.08
C LEU A 741 -2.14 -99.89 23.09
N SER A 742 -1.85 -99.64 21.81
CA SER A 742 -1.66 -100.69 20.80
C SER A 742 -0.25 -101.29 20.92
N GLY A 743 -0.15 -102.48 21.52
CA GLY A 743 1.06 -103.29 21.47
C GLY A 743 1.53 -103.54 20.03
N VAL A 744 2.84 -103.69 19.86
CA VAL A 744 3.49 -103.78 18.54
C VAL A 744 3.08 -105.05 17.79
N GLU A 745 2.90 -104.90 16.47
CA GLU A 745 2.53 -105.91 15.45
C GLU A 745 1.10 -106.51 15.51
N GLU A 746 0.22 -105.99 14.64
CA GLU A 746 -0.61 -106.87 13.79
C GLU A 746 -0.51 -106.44 12.31
N LYS A 747 0.02 -107.33 11.47
CA LYS A 747 -0.03 -107.19 10.01
C LYS A 747 -1.31 -107.86 9.49
N LYS A 748 -2.18 -107.08 8.81
CA LYS A 748 -3.35 -107.52 8.02
C LYS A 748 -4.45 -108.29 8.76
N GLN A 749 -5.56 -107.60 9.08
CA GLN A 749 -6.88 -108.27 9.09
C GLN A 749 -8.05 -107.37 8.68
N GLU A 750 -8.14 -107.07 7.38
CA GLU A 750 -9.36 -106.52 6.77
C GLU A 750 -10.48 -107.59 6.67
N ALA A 751 -11.12 -107.94 7.79
CA ALA A 751 -12.26 -108.84 7.78
C ALA A 751 -13.32 -108.53 8.86
N LYS A 752 -14.60 -108.63 8.47
CA LYS A 752 -15.78 -108.81 9.37
C LYS A 752 -16.13 -107.68 10.38
N MET A 753 -16.24 -106.43 9.93
CA MET A 753 -17.09 -105.40 10.60
C MET A 753 -18.31 -104.97 9.75
N LYS A 754 -19.11 -105.95 9.29
CA LYS A 754 -20.35 -105.71 8.53
C LYS A 754 -21.60 -105.60 9.44
N LYS A 755 -21.77 -104.51 10.23
CA LYS A 755 -23.10 -104.08 10.76
C LYS A 755 -23.19 -102.69 11.46
N ARG A 756 -22.57 -101.61 10.94
CA ARG A 756 -22.85 -100.22 11.43
C ARG A 756 -22.67 -99.05 10.44
N LYS A 757 -22.55 -99.30 9.13
CA LYS A 757 -22.12 -98.28 8.14
C LYS A 757 -23.08 -97.09 7.90
N PHE A 758 -24.39 -97.22 8.15
CA PHE A 758 -25.36 -96.16 7.81
C PHE A 758 -25.21 -94.84 8.57
N LYS A 759 -24.85 -94.84 9.86
CA LYS A 759 -24.64 -93.57 10.59
C LYS A 759 -23.44 -92.78 10.04
N GLY A 760 -22.36 -93.45 9.64
CA GLY A 760 -21.17 -92.80 9.08
C GLY A 760 -21.46 -92.04 7.78
N LEU A 761 -22.22 -92.64 6.87
CA LEU A 761 -22.58 -92.02 5.59
C LEU A 761 -23.37 -90.71 5.75
N ILE A 762 -24.23 -90.59 6.76
CA ILE A 762 -24.97 -89.35 7.04
C ILE A 762 -24.01 -88.23 7.48
N HIS A 763 -22.96 -88.54 8.26
CA HIS A 763 -21.95 -87.54 8.62
C HIS A 763 -21.05 -87.14 7.43
N VAL A 764 -20.72 -88.08 6.54
CA VAL A 764 -20.00 -87.79 5.28
C VAL A 764 -20.85 -86.90 4.37
N PHE A 765 -22.13 -87.23 4.16
CA PHE A 765 -23.06 -86.43 3.38
C PHE A 765 -23.21 -85.00 3.95
N ARG A 766 -23.40 -84.87 5.27
CA ARG A 766 -23.47 -83.56 5.93
C ARG A 766 -22.17 -82.75 5.77
N ARG A 767 -20.99 -83.39 5.87
CA ARG A 767 -19.71 -82.72 5.59
C ARG A 767 -19.61 -82.28 4.13
N GLY A 768 -20.02 -83.12 3.17
CA GLY A 768 -20.06 -82.78 1.75
C GLY A 768 -20.98 -81.59 1.44
N VAL A 769 -22.20 -81.59 1.97
CA VAL A 769 -23.15 -80.48 1.81
C VAL A 769 -22.61 -79.19 2.44
N ILE A 770 -22.00 -79.25 3.63
CA ILE A 770 -21.36 -78.07 4.25
C ILE A 770 -20.19 -77.55 3.39
N ALA A 771 -19.35 -78.44 2.85
CA ALA A 771 -18.25 -78.07 1.97
C ALA A 771 -18.73 -77.43 0.66
N VAL A 772 -19.79 -77.97 0.03
CA VAL A 772 -20.40 -77.41 -1.18
C VAL A 772 -21.08 -76.05 -0.90
N LEU A 773 -21.76 -75.89 0.25
CA LEU A 773 -22.34 -74.61 0.65
C LEU A 773 -21.26 -73.56 0.98
N ALA A 774 -20.13 -73.97 1.58
CA ALA A 774 -18.98 -73.09 1.80
C ALA A 774 -18.31 -72.70 0.47
N ALA A 775 -18.10 -73.65 -0.44
CA ALA A 775 -17.54 -73.41 -1.76
C ALA A 775 -18.44 -72.49 -2.60
N ASN A 776 -19.77 -72.70 -2.59
CA ASN A 776 -20.70 -71.79 -3.27
C ASN A 776 -20.75 -70.40 -2.62
N ARG A 777 -20.66 -70.28 -1.29
CA ARG A 777 -20.50 -68.97 -0.63
C ARG A 777 -19.21 -68.27 -1.05
N LEU A 778 -18.08 -68.97 -1.09
CA LEU A 778 -16.81 -68.43 -1.56
C LEU A 778 -16.84 -68.07 -3.05
N ARG A 779 -17.51 -68.88 -3.90
CA ARG A 779 -17.70 -68.58 -5.32
C ARG A 779 -18.56 -67.34 -5.53
N VAL A 780 -19.68 -67.21 -4.82
CA VAL A 780 -20.53 -66.00 -4.89
C VAL A 780 -19.77 -64.77 -4.39
N LEU A 781 -19.01 -64.87 -3.30
CA LEU A 781 -18.14 -63.78 -2.83
C LEU A 781 -17.11 -63.37 -3.90
N ALA A 782 -16.42 -64.33 -4.51
CA ALA A 782 -15.43 -64.09 -5.57
C ALA A 782 -16.06 -63.55 -6.88
N GLN A 783 -17.30 -63.93 -7.20
CA GLN A 783 -18.06 -63.38 -8.32
C GLN A 783 -18.62 -61.98 -8.02
N SER A 784 -18.72 -61.59 -6.75
CA SER A 784 -19.12 -60.23 -6.32
C SER A 784 -17.94 -59.26 -6.09
N SER A 785 -16.69 -59.73 -6.17
CA SER A 785 -15.49 -58.92 -5.84
C SER A 785 -14.78 -58.24 -7.02
N SER A 786 -15.17 -58.53 -8.27
CA SER A 786 -14.72 -57.78 -9.46
C SER A 786 -15.49 -56.46 -9.56
N SER A 787 -15.46 -55.65 -8.47
CA SER A 787 -16.63 -55.30 -7.63
C SER A 787 -16.40 -53.94 -6.86
N LEU A 788 -17.00 -52.74 -7.14
CA LEU A 788 -16.68 -51.43 -6.45
C LEU A 788 -17.78 -50.63 -5.69
N PHE A 789 -18.77 -49.99 -6.33
CA PHE A 789 -19.83 -49.20 -5.65
C PHE A 789 -21.25 -49.49 -6.18
N SER A 790 -22.20 -49.76 -5.27
CA SER A 790 -23.64 -49.64 -5.53
C SER A 790 -24.40 -49.32 -4.23
N TRP A 791 -25.69 -48.98 -4.33
CA TRP A 791 -26.49 -48.59 -3.16
C TRP A 791 -27.92 -49.14 -3.27
N VAL A 792 -28.46 -49.57 -2.14
CA VAL A 792 -29.85 -50.03 -2.00
C VAL A 792 -30.48 -49.32 -0.81
N ASN A 793 -31.56 -48.57 -1.04
CA ASN A 793 -32.23 -47.80 0.00
C ASN A 793 -33.26 -48.69 0.73
N GLY A 794 -32.95 -49.14 1.94
CA GLY A 794 -33.78 -50.14 2.64
C GLY A 794 -33.51 -50.25 4.14
N PHE A 795 -33.89 -49.25 4.94
CA PHE A 795 -33.81 -49.32 6.40
C PHE A 795 -34.94 -50.17 7.01
N LYS A 796 -34.67 -51.47 7.20
CA LYS A 796 -35.24 -52.33 8.25
C LYS A 796 -34.37 -53.59 8.38
N GLU A 797 -33.63 -53.69 9.49
CA GLU A 797 -32.97 -54.92 9.98
C GLU A 797 -31.93 -55.60 9.04
N GLY A 798 -30.97 -54.84 8.48
CA GLY A 798 -29.77 -55.44 7.89
C GLY A 798 -28.84 -54.44 7.19
N ILE A 799 -27.54 -54.44 7.52
CA ILE A 799 -26.55 -53.53 6.91
C ILE A 799 -26.14 -54.04 5.52
N GLY A 800 -26.46 -53.29 4.47
CA GLY A 800 -26.30 -53.72 3.08
C GLY A 800 -25.87 -52.63 2.09
N ILE A 801 -24.72 -51.97 2.32
CA ILE A 801 -23.98 -51.38 1.19
C ILE A 801 -23.30 -52.52 0.43
N LEU A 802 -23.61 -52.63 -0.85
CA LEU A 802 -23.02 -53.54 -1.84
C LEU A 802 -22.04 -52.74 -2.73
N VAL A 803 -21.13 -53.42 -3.42
CA VAL A 803 -19.86 -52.85 -3.86
C VAL A 803 -19.65 -53.32 -5.31
N CYS A 804 -20.15 -52.61 -6.33
CA CYS A 804 -20.23 -53.03 -7.77
C CYS A 804 -19.45 -52.17 -8.81
N VAL A 805 -18.77 -52.81 -9.76
CA VAL A 805 -17.82 -52.20 -10.72
C VAL A 805 -18.53 -51.94 -12.05
N GLY A 806 -18.10 -50.90 -12.78
CA GLY A 806 -18.41 -50.78 -14.20
C GLY A 806 -17.43 -51.62 -15.01
N ASP A 807 -17.90 -52.74 -15.55
CA ASP A 807 -17.17 -53.55 -16.55
C ASP A 807 -17.31 -52.86 -17.92
N SER A 808 -16.20 -52.58 -18.61
CA SER A 808 -16.26 -51.88 -19.90
C SER A 808 -16.66 -52.84 -21.02
N LYS A 809 -17.49 -52.38 -21.96
CA LYS A 809 -18.43 -53.25 -22.68
C LYS A 809 -17.79 -54.12 -23.79
N GLY A 810 -17.08 -55.15 -23.37
CA GLY A 810 -16.79 -56.37 -24.13
C GLY A 810 -15.34 -56.56 -24.57
N LYS A 811 -14.61 -57.45 -23.88
CA LYS A 811 -13.42 -58.16 -24.41
C LYS A 811 -12.97 -59.38 -23.58
N HIS A 812 -13.89 -60.23 -23.10
CA HIS A 812 -13.55 -61.52 -22.49
C HIS A 812 -12.88 -62.50 -23.49
N ASN A 813 -11.57 -62.33 -23.76
CA ASN A 813 -10.68 -63.29 -24.43
C ASN A 813 -9.22 -62.74 -24.54
N LEU A 814 -8.71 -62.08 -23.50
CA LEU A 814 -7.30 -61.66 -23.42
C LEU A 814 -6.61 -62.23 -22.17
N SER A 815 -5.28 -62.11 -22.09
CA SER A 815 -4.51 -62.65 -20.98
C SER A 815 -4.35 -61.62 -19.86
N ARG A 816 -4.50 -62.12 -18.61
CA ARG A 816 -4.60 -61.38 -17.35
C ARG A 816 -3.69 -60.16 -17.16
N HIS A 817 -2.45 -60.21 -17.66
CA HIS A 817 -1.49 -59.10 -17.56
C HIS A 817 -1.69 -57.96 -18.56
N LYS A 818 -2.56 -58.11 -19.56
CA LYS A 818 -2.94 -57.02 -20.48
C LYS A 818 -4.23 -56.32 -20.07
N GLU A 819 -5.08 -56.98 -19.29
CA GLU A 819 -6.32 -56.41 -18.76
C GLU A 819 -5.98 -55.34 -17.70
N GLU A 820 -5.21 -55.70 -16.66
CA GLU A 820 -4.78 -54.81 -15.57
C GLU A 820 -4.16 -53.47 -16.05
N GLN A 821 -3.44 -53.48 -17.16
CA GLN A 821 -2.76 -52.29 -17.71
C GLN A 821 -3.68 -51.42 -18.57
N ILE A 822 -4.77 -51.96 -19.13
CA ILE A 822 -5.82 -51.21 -19.82
C ILE A 822 -6.77 -50.60 -18.79
N ASP A 823 -7.19 -51.39 -17.79
CA ASP A 823 -8.09 -50.96 -16.71
C ASP A 823 -7.56 -49.71 -15.98
N CYS A 824 -6.25 -49.64 -15.73
CA CYS A 824 -5.61 -48.47 -15.13
C CYS A 824 -5.70 -47.21 -16.01
N VAL A 825 -5.64 -47.34 -17.34
CA VAL A 825 -5.74 -46.20 -18.27
C VAL A 825 -7.20 -45.77 -18.44
N GLU A 826 -8.14 -46.70 -18.51
CA GLU A 826 -9.58 -46.38 -18.54
C GLU A 826 -10.01 -45.71 -17.22
N ALA A 827 -9.55 -46.20 -16.06
CA ALA A 827 -9.78 -45.57 -14.77
C ALA A 827 -9.19 -44.13 -14.68
N LEU A 828 -7.96 -43.91 -15.17
CA LEU A 828 -7.38 -42.56 -15.23
C LEU A 828 -8.17 -41.62 -16.15
N SER A 829 -8.69 -42.12 -17.28
CA SER A 829 -9.57 -41.35 -18.17
C SER A 829 -10.91 -41.01 -17.52
N TRP A 830 -11.42 -41.89 -16.64
CA TRP A 830 -12.64 -41.67 -15.88
C TRP A 830 -12.45 -40.62 -14.78
N PHE A 831 -11.39 -40.73 -13.97
CA PHE A 831 -11.07 -39.76 -12.92
C PHE A 831 -10.74 -38.35 -13.46
N THR A 832 -10.30 -38.24 -14.73
CA THR A 832 -10.05 -36.95 -15.40
C THR A 832 -11.24 -36.42 -16.21
N SER A 833 -12.40 -37.09 -16.16
CA SER A 833 -13.59 -36.72 -16.92
C SER A 833 -14.26 -35.44 -16.39
N SER A 834 -14.37 -34.42 -17.23
CA SER A 834 -15.11 -33.18 -16.92
C SER A 834 -16.60 -33.43 -16.61
N LYS A 835 -17.20 -34.49 -17.19
CA LYS A 835 -18.57 -34.93 -16.89
C LYS A 835 -18.70 -35.44 -15.45
N LEU A 836 -17.69 -36.17 -14.96
CA LEU A 836 -17.64 -36.66 -13.58
C LEU A 836 -17.47 -35.49 -12.60
N LEU A 837 -16.56 -34.55 -12.90
CA LEU A 837 -16.38 -33.33 -12.10
C LEU A 837 -17.68 -32.51 -11.97
N ALA A 838 -18.38 -32.28 -13.09
CA ALA A 838 -19.66 -31.58 -13.10
C ALA A 838 -20.77 -32.33 -12.32
N ALA A 839 -20.79 -33.66 -12.39
CA ALA A 839 -21.72 -34.50 -11.62
C ALA A 839 -21.45 -34.44 -10.10
N ILE A 840 -20.17 -34.43 -9.71
CA ILE A 840 -19.75 -34.28 -8.31
C ILE A 840 -20.14 -32.91 -7.76
N ILE A 841 -19.75 -31.82 -8.43
CA ILE A 841 -20.09 -30.45 -7.99
C ILE A 841 -21.61 -30.32 -7.84
N SER A 842 -22.37 -30.70 -8.87
CA SER A 842 -23.83 -30.59 -8.86
C SER A 842 -24.57 -31.61 -7.98
N SER A 843 -23.87 -32.49 -7.26
CA SER A 843 -24.48 -33.30 -6.18
C SER A 843 -24.14 -32.75 -4.78
N VAL A 844 -23.01 -32.08 -4.64
CA VAL A 844 -22.48 -31.57 -3.37
C VAL A 844 -22.85 -30.10 -3.08
N THR A 845 -23.28 -29.33 -4.08
CA THR A 845 -23.70 -27.93 -3.94
C THR A 845 -24.59 -27.65 -2.72
N GLU A 846 -25.63 -28.44 -2.47
CA GLU A 846 -26.55 -28.23 -1.32
C GLU A 846 -25.85 -28.42 0.04
N LEU A 847 -25.04 -29.47 0.19
CA LEU A 847 -24.21 -29.67 1.37
C LEU A 847 -23.20 -28.53 1.56
N GLN A 848 -22.58 -28.08 0.47
CA GLN A 848 -21.59 -27.01 0.50
C GLN A 848 -22.21 -25.65 0.85
N ASP A 849 -23.42 -25.36 0.35
CA ASP A 849 -24.17 -24.15 0.70
C ASP A 849 -24.62 -24.14 2.16
N VAL A 850 -24.94 -25.32 2.75
CA VAL A 850 -25.20 -25.45 4.18
C VAL A 850 -23.93 -25.24 5.00
N VAL A 851 -22.81 -25.88 4.63
CA VAL A 851 -21.51 -25.74 5.31
C VAL A 851 -21.04 -24.28 5.31
N ASN A 852 -21.14 -23.58 4.17
CA ASN A 852 -20.71 -22.18 4.02
C ASN A 852 -21.56 -21.18 4.83
N LYS A 853 -22.77 -21.56 5.28
CA LYS A 853 -23.73 -20.69 5.99
C LYS A 853 -23.88 -21.03 7.47
N THR A 854 -23.18 -22.05 7.97
CA THR A 854 -23.41 -22.63 9.29
C THR A 854 -22.36 -22.20 10.31
N ASP A 855 -22.80 -21.60 11.42
CA ASP A 855 -21.98 -21.47 12.63
C ASP A 855 -21.75 -22.87 13.25
N PRO A 856 -20.50 -23.33 13.43
CA PRO A 856 -20.20 -24.68 13.94
C PRO A 856 -20.71 -24.96 15.35
N ASN A 857 -21.11 -23.94 16.12
CA ASN A 857 -21.62 -24.11 17.50
C ASN A 857 -23.13 -24.39 17.58
N SER A 858 -23.87 -24.33 16.47
CA SER A 858 -25.32 -24.50 16.46
C SER A 858 -25.75 -25.97 16.49
N TRP A 859 -26.37 -26.44 17.59
CA TRP A 859 -26.81 -27.84 17.73
C TRP A 859 -27.87 -28.25 16.68
N LEU A 860 -28.73 -27.30 16.29
CA LEU A 860 -29.73 -27.49 15.22
C LEU A 860 -29.08 -27.67 13.83
N SER A 861 -27.89 -27.12 13.61
CA SER A 861 -27.19 -27.25 12.33
C SER A 861 -26.72 -28.68 12.06
N GLY A 862 -26.38 -29.44 13.10
CA GLY A 862 -25.94 -30.84 12.96
C GLY A 862 -26.98 -31.72 12.26
N GLN A 863 -28.27 -31.53 12.54
CA GLN A 863 -29.34 -32.30 11.91
C GLN A 863 -29.64 -31.83 10.47
N LEU A 864 -29.53 -30.53 10.20
CA LEU A 864 -29.58 -29.99 8.84
C LEU A 864 -28.40 -30.49 8.00
N LEU A 865 -27.18 -30.44 8.53
CA LEU A 865 -25.94 -30.93 7.91
C LEU A 865 -26.02 -32.43 7.61
N VAL A 866 -26.52 -33.25 8.55
CA VAL A 866 -26.75 -34.69 8.31
C VAL A 866 -27.81 -34.94 7.23
N SER A 867 -28.86 -34.11 7.15
CA SER A 867 -29.86 -34.21 6.09
C SER A 867 -29.30 -33.82 4.71
N ALA A 868 -28.53 -32.74 4.64
CA ALA A 868 -27.85 -32.29 3.44
C ALA A 868 -26.77 -33.29 2.98
N ALA A 869 -26.00 -33.86 3.92
CA ALA A 869 -25.02 -34.90 3.64
C ALA A 869 -25.67 -36.18 3.10
N ARG A 870 -26.83 -36.59 3.64
CA ARG A 870 -27.62 -37.72 3.10
C ARG A 870 -28.17 -37.42 1.70
N ASN A 871 -28.69 -36.22 1.47
CA ASN A 871 -29.23 -35.82 0.16
C ASN A 871 -28.13 -35.71 -0.89
N SER A 872 -26.99 -35.09 -0.56
CA SER A 872 -25.82 -35.01 -1.44
C SER A 872 -25.18 -36.38 -1.66
N PHE A 873 -25.15 -37.27 -0.67
CA PHE A 873 -24.69 -38.66 -0.88
C PHE A 873 -25.62 -39.44 -1.82
N SER A 874 -26.95 -39.33 -1.68
CA SER A 874 -27.88 -39.91 -2.65
C SER A 874 -27.62 -39.33 -4.04
N LYS A 875 -27.67 -37.99 -4.19
CA LYS A 875 -27.45 -37.32 -5.48
C LYS A 875 -26.09 -37.62 -6.12
N LEU A 876 -25.06 -37.91 -5.31
CA LEU A 876 -23.74 -38.35 -5.77
C LEU A 876 -23.82 -39.79 -6.28
N MET A 877 -24.37 -40.72 -5.48
CA MET A 877 -24.55 -42.12 -5.87
C MET A 877 -25.46 -42.26 -7.10
N ASP A 878 -26.58 -41.55 -7.15
CA ASP A 878 -27.55 -41.57 -8.25
C ASP A 878 -26.90 -41.08 -9.56
N LYS A 879 -26.04 -40.05 -9.51
CA LYS A 879 -25.28 -39.56 -10.68
C LYS A 879 -24.11 -40.46 -11.05
N LEU A 880 -23.43 -41.08 -10.08
CA LEU A 880 -22.39 -42.07 -10.34
C LEU A 880 -22.97 -43.32 -11.01
N ASN A 881 -24.13 -43.81 -10.55
CA ASN A 881 -24.86 -44.92 -11.18
C ASN A 881 -25.16 -44.60 -12.66
N VAL A 882 -25.71 -43.42 -12.97
CA VAL A 882 -25.97 -43.00 -14.37
C VAL A 882 -24.69 -42.84 -15.22
N ILE A 883 -23.54 -42.57 -14.60
CA ILE A 883 -22.24 -42.55 -15.29
C ILE A 883 -21.67 -43.97 -15.49
N MET A 884 -22.08 -44.94 -14.68
CA MET A 884 -21.60 -46.34 -14.71
C MET A 884 -22.51 -47.29 -15.50
N GLU A 885 -23.82 -47.01 -15.63
CA GLU A 885 -24.77 -47.86 -16.36
C GLU A 885 -24.71 -47.65 -17.89
N THR A 886 -24.07 -48.59 -18.60
CA THR A 886 -24.27 -48.77 -20.06
C THR A 886 -24.65 -50.21 -20.44
N VAL A 887 -25.13 -51.00 -19.48
CA VAL A 887 -25.75 -52.31 -19.71
C VAL A 887 -27.05 -52.40 -18.91
N PRO A 888 -28.24 -52.43 -19.56
CA PRO A 888 -29.44 -52.92 -18.88
C PRO A 888 -29.24 -54.43 -18.68
N LEU A 889 -28.92 -54.82 -17.45
CA LEU A 889 -28.81 -56.24 -17.11
C LEU A 889 -30.23 -56.83 -17.07
N ASP A 890 -30.44 -57.99 -17.69
CA ASP A 890 -31.73 -58.68 -17.63
C ASP A 890 -32.17 -58.89 -16.17
N SER A 891 -33.47 -58.77 -15.93
CA SER A 891 -34.08 -58.69 -14.59
C SER A 891 -34.13 -60.02 -13.82
N SER A 892 -33.09 -60.86 -13.97
CA SER A 892 -33.08 -62.28 -13.59
C SER A 892 -31.97 -62.71 -12.62
N TRP A 893 -31.27 -61.79 -11.93
CA TRP A 893 -30.45 -62.20 -10.76
C TRP A 893 -30.34 -61.25 -9.56
N SER A 894 -31.28 -60.31 -9.38
CA SER A 894 -31.41 -59.59 -8.11
C SER A 894 -31.94 -60.51 -7.01
N ILE A 895 -31.05 -61.17 -6.26
CA ILE A 895 -31.41 -61.99 -5.07
C ILE A 895 -31.85 -61.06 -3.92
N SER A 896 -33.03 -60.48 -4.10
CA SER A 896 -33.78 -59.86 -3.02
C SER A 896 -34.20 -60.97 -2.05
N TYR A 897 -33.61 -60.99 -0.85
CA TYR A 897 -33.93 -61.96 0.20
C TYR A 897 -35.29 -61.63 0.86
N THR A 898 -36.36 -61.76 0.09
CA THR A 898 -37.76 -61.66 0.54
C THR A 898 -38.30 -63.00 1.06
N GLU A 899 -37.68 -64.14 0.69
CA GLU A 899 -37.91 -65.41 1.38
C GLU A 899 -37.32 -65.38 2.80
N GLU A 900 -38.18 -65.35 3.81
CA GLU A 900 -37.78 -65.53 5.21
C GLU A 900 -37.18 -66.91 5.49
N ASP A 901 -37.68 -67.94 4.79
CA ASP A 901 -37.41 -69.34 5.09
C ASP A 901 -36.17 -69.92 4.39
N SER A 902 -35.44 -69.08 3.62
CA SER A 902 -34.23 -69.47 2.90
C SER A 902 -33.24 -70.18 3.82
N LEU A 903 -32.80 -71.38 3.43
CA LEU A 903 -31.92 -72.24 4.23
C LEU A 903 -30.58 -71.55 4.56
N VAL A 904 -30.12 -70.63 3.71
CA VAL A 904 -28.94 -69.77 3.94
C VAL A 904 -29.19 -68.78 5.08
N ARG A 905 -30.38 -68.19 5.16
CA ARG A 905 -30.82 -67.23 6.20
C ARG A 905 -31.09 -67.95 7.53
N ARG A 906 -31.67 -69.15 7.49
CA ARG A 906 -31.86 -70.03 8.67
C ARG A 906 -30.53 -70.52 9.23
N LEU A 907 -29.57 -70.92 8.39
CA LEU A 907 -28.20 -71.25 8.82
C LEU A 907 -27.47 -70.02 9.40
N ALA A 908 -27.65 -68.82 8.80
CA ALA A 908 -27.05 -67.59 9.31
C ALA A 908 -27.63 -67.18 10.69
N ARG A 909 -28.96 -67.11 10.82
CA ARG A 909 -29.64 -66.87 12.12
C ARG A 909 -29.26 -67.94 13.15
N GLY A 910 -29.16 -69.22 12.74
CA GLY A 910 -28.72 -70.33 13.60
C GLY A 910 -27.29 -70.19 14.10
N LEU A 911 -26.32 -69.94 13.21
CA LEU A 911 -24.92 -69.69 13.58
C LEU A 911 -24.76 -68.45 14.47
N HIS A 912 -25.47 -67.37 14.16
CA HIS A 912 -25.42 -66.14 14.94
C HIS A 912 -26.03 -66.33 16.34
N LYS A 913 -27.09 -67.12 16.47
CA LYS A 913 -27.67 -67.51 17.77
C LYS A 913 -26.72 -68.41 18.57
N ILE A 914 -26.09 -69.39 17.93
CA ILE A 914 -25.10 -70.27 18.57
C ILE A 914 -23.87 -69.48 19.05
N ASN A 915 -23.34 -68.56 18.24
CA ASN A 915 -22.21 -67.71 18.66
C ASN A 915 -22.61 -66.73 19.78
N ALA A 916 -23.80 -66.11 19.72
CA ALA A 916 -24.28 -65.24 20.79
C ALA A 916 -24.44 -66.01 22.11
N GLN A 917 -25.10 -67.17 22.07
CA GLN A 917 -25.28 -68.01 23.25
C GLN A 917 -23.96 -68.59 23.80
N ALA A 918 -22.96 -68.84 22.94
CA ALA A 918 -21.62 -69.24 23.39
C ALA A 918 -20.83 -68.10 24.07
N LEU A 919 -21.07 -66.85 23.66
CA LEU A 919 -20.54 -65.64 24.30
C LEU A 919 -21.25 -65.34 25.63
N GLU A 920 -22.59 -65.29 25.64
CA GLU A 920 -23.41 -65.01 26.82
C GLU A 920 -23.21 -66.02 27.94
N ALA A 921 -23.07 -67.32 27.62
CA ALA A 921 -22.87 -68.39 28.60
C ALA A 921 -21.39 -68.68 28.92
N GLY A 922 -20.45 -67.83 28.48
CA GLY A 922 -19.03 -67.92 28.86
C GLY A 922 -18.29 -69.17 28.37
N PHE A 923 -18.79 -69.88 27.35
CA PHE A 923 -18.24 -71.15 26.85
C PHE A 923 -16.96 -71.00 25.99
N CYS A 924 -16.07 -70.10 26.41
CA CYS A 924 -14.67 -70.10 25.99
C CYS A 924 -13.87 -71.23 26.64
N ASP A 925 -14.34 -71.79 27.78
CA ASP A 925 -13.72 -72.92 28.48
C ASP A 925 -13.93 -74.25 27.72
N ARG A 926 -13.38 -74.35 26.51
CA ARG A 926 -13.49 -75.50 25.56
C ARG A 926 -12.70 -76.74 25.99
N VAL A 927 -12.47 -76.87 27.28
CA VAL A 927 -11.71 -77.94 27.93
C VAL A 927 -12.47 -79.28 28.12
N PRO A 928 -13.77 -79.53 27.81
CA PRO A 928 -14.39 -80.83 28.06
C PRO A 928 -13.67 -82.03 27.44
N VAL A 929 -13.19 -81.91 26.19
CA VAL A 929 -12.51 -83.02 25.50
C VAL A 929 -11.09 -83.23 26.05
N MET A 930 -10.35 -82.14 26.28
CA MET A 930 -9.04 -82.16 26.95
C MET A 930 -9.11 -82.73 28.38
N LYS A 931 -10.06 -82.28 29.22
CA LYS A 931 -10.33 -82.85 30.55
C LYS A 931 -10.73 -84.34 30.46
N SER A 932 -11.45 -84.76 29.42
CA SER A 932 -11.79 -86.18 29.20
C SER A 932 -10.56 -87.02 28.81
N ILE A 933 -9.69 -86.49 27.94
CA ILE A 933 -8.43 -87.15 27.55
C ILE A 933 -7.47 -87.25 28.75
N ALA A 934 -7.27 -86.17 29.50
CA ALA A 934 -6.46 -86.18 30.71
C ALA A 934 -7.03 -87.13 31.79
N SER A 935 -8.36 -87.21 31.92
CA SER A 935 -9.01 -88.19 32.82
C SER A 935 -8.79 -89.63 32.36
N LEU A 936 -8.82 -89.89 31.05
CA LEU A 936 -8.53 -91.20 30.47
C LEU A 936 -7.05 -91.59 30.66
N GLN A 937 -6.11 -90.66 30.40
CA GLN A 937 -4.69 -90.85 30.68
C GLN A 937 -4.44 -91.17 32.16
N LYS A 938 -5.09 -90.43 33.08
CA LYS A 938 -5.01 -90.70 34.52
C LYS A 938 -5.55 -92.09 34.88
N GLN A 939 -6.70 -92.51 34.34
CA GLN A 939 -7.25 -93.85 34.60
C GLN A 939 -6.37 -94.97 34.02
N VAL A 940 -5.78 -94.77 32.84
CA VAL A 940 -4.80 -95.70 32.25
C VAL A 940 -3.54 -95.80 33.12
N PHE A 941 -3.03 -94.67 33.62
CA PHE A 941 -1.87 -94.65 34.52
C PHE A 941 -2.16 -95.35 35.85
N GLU A 942 -3.29 -95.05 36.49
CA GLU A 942 -3.73 -95.76 37.72
C GLU A 942 -3.92 -97.26 37.48
N PHE A 943 -4.42 -97.68 36.32
CA PHE A 943 -4.57 -99.09 35.96
C PHE A 943 -3.20 -99.77 35.80
N ILE A 944 -2.26 -99.16 35.08
CA ILE A 944 -0.88 -99.66 34.92
C ILE A 944 -0.18 -99.75 36.30
N GLN A 945 -0.36 -98.75 37.16
CA GLN A 945 0.21 -98.75 38.50
C GLN A 945 -0.35 -99.89 39.37
N ARG A 946 -1.67 -100.14 39.34
CA ARG A 946 -2.30 -101.29 40.02
C ARG A 946 -1.82 -102.63 39.46
N LEU A 947 -1.67 -102.74 38.13
CA LEU A 947 -1.14 -103.95 37.48
C LEU A 947 0.31 -104.22 37.91
N HIS A 948 1.14 -103.17 38.02
CA HIS A 948 2.50 -103.27 38.52
C HIS A 948 2.55 -103.73 39.98
N THR A 949 1.72 -103.14 40.86
CA THR A 949 1.63 -103.59 42.27
C THR A 949 1.23 -105.05 42.36
N ALA A 950 0.21 -105.49 41.61
CA ALA A 950 -0.23 -106.89 41.61
C ALA A 950 0.85 -107.86 41.05
N GLU A 951 1.68 -107.44 40.08
CA GLU A 951 2.82 -108.24 39.62
C GLU A 951 3.98 -108.28 40.63
N VAL A 952 4.19 -107.20 41.40
CA VAL A 952 5.15 -107.17 42.52
C VAL A 952 4.69 -108.09 43.66
N GLU A 953 3.42 -108.02 44.06
CA GLU A 953 2.81 -108.95 45.03
C GLU A 953 2.89 -110.40 44.54
N ARG A 954 2.58 -110.68 43.26
CA ARG A 954 2.75 -112.01 42.66
C ARG A 954 4.21 -112.49 42.65
N ARG A 955 5.19 -111.57 42.70
CA ARG A 955 6.62 -111.91 42.83
C ARG A 955 7.02 -112.13 44.30
N SER A 956 6.56 -111.34 45.27
CA SER A 956 6.83 -111.60 46.69
C SER A 956 6.20 -112.91 47.13
N LEU A 957 4.92 -113.14 46.81
CA LEU A 957 4.21 -114.38 47.13
C LEU A 957 4.87 -115.62 46.50
N ARG A 958 5.62 -115.49 45.40
CA ARG A 958 6.43 -116.57 44.82
C ARG A 958 7.77 -116.80 45.53
N LEU A 959 8.38 -115.76 46.10
CA LEU A 959 9.55 -115.87 46.97
C LEU A 959 9.14 -116.50 48.31
N GLU A 960 8.05 -116.04 48.91
CA GLU A 960 7.46 -116.60 50.13
C GLU A 960 7.08 -118.08 49.93
N LEU A 961 6.50 -118.47 48.78
CA LEU A 961 6.23 -119.88 48.46
C LEU A 961 7.49 -120.73 48.23
N ALA A 962 8.65 -120.11 47.97
CA ALA A 962 9.94 -120.80 47.92
C ALA A 962 10.55 -120.94 49.32
N GLU A 963 10.51 -119.89 50.15
CA GLU A 963 10.92 -119.94 51.56
C GLU A 963 10.09 -120.95 52.35
N PHE A 964 8.76 -120.95 52.24
CA PHE A 964 7.91 -121.95 52.90
C PHE A 964 8.25 -123.39 52.49
N LYS A 965 8.78 -123.62 51.29
CA LYS A 965 9.26 -124.96 50.86
C LYS A 965 10.64 -125.31 51.42
N GLY A 966 11.51 -124.34 51.66
CA GLY A 966 12.76 -124.56 52.40
C GLY A 966 12.49 -124.84 53.88
N ASN A 967 11.71 -123.97 54.52
CA ASN A 967 11.40 -124.02 55.95
C ASN A 967 10.68 -125.33 56.35
N PHE A 968 9.88 -125.93 55.46
CA PHE A 968 9.23 -127.22 55.71
C PHE A 968 10.20 -128.42 55.72
N ILE A 969 11.37 -128.29 55.07
CA ILE A 969 12.44 -129.29 55.11
C ILE A 969 13.27 -129.11 56.40
N GLU A 970 13.59 -127.88 56.77
CA GLU A 970 14.32 -127.58 58.02
C GLU A 970 13.50 -127.90 59.27
N MET A 971 12.18 -127.60 59.31
CA MET A 971 11.31 -127.96 60.44
C MET A 971 11.34 -129.47 60.77
N LYS A 972 11.59 -130.34 59.78
CA LYS A 972 11.70 -131.79 59.98
C LYS A 972 13.05 -132.21 60.57
N ILE A 973 14.07 -131.37 60.48
CA ILE A 973 15.41 -131.58 61.05
C ILE A 973 15.52 -130.90 62.43
N GLU A 974 14.86 -129.77 62.63
CA GLU A 974 14.85 -129.03 63.88
C GLU A 974 13.98 -129.69 64.97
N ALA A 975 12.97 -130.47 64.59
CA ALA A 975 12.16 -131.26 65.53
C ALA A 975 13.02 -132.24 66.37
N ASP A 976 13.95 -132.96 65.75
CA ASP A 976 14.83 -133.92 66.44
C ASP A 976 15.96 -133.23 67.23
N LYS A 977 16.34 -131.99 66.84
CA LYS A 977 17.32 -131.18 67.59
C LYS A 977 16.72 -130.47 68.81
N ALA A 978 15.41 -130.19 68.82
CA ALA A 978 14.75 -129.43 69.88
C ALA A 978 14.89 -130.10 71.27
N GLN A 979 14.92 -131.44 71.34
CA GLN A 979 15.18 -132.15 72.61
C GLN A 979 16.63 -132.03 73.11
N SER A 980 17.58 -131.67 72.26
CA SER A 980 19.00 -131.51 72.63
C SER A 980 19.28 -130.13 73.23
N LEU A 981 18.78 -129.06 72.59
CA LEU A 981 19.14 -127.68 72.92
C LEU A 981 18.51 -127.14 74.23
N GLN A 982 17.51 -127.84 74.78
CA GLN A 982 16.98 -127.63 76.14
C GLN A 982 18.08 -127.57 77.22
N LYS A 983 19.26 -128.17 76.98
CA LYS A 983 20.39 -128.22 77.92
C LYS A 983 21.46 -127.13 77.74
N GLN A 984 21.40 -126.27 76.72
CA GLN A 984 22.45 -125.27 76.45
C GLN A 984 22.07 -123.82 76.75
N LEU A 985 20.80 -123.54 77.10
CA LEU A 985 20.26 -122.19 77.36
C LEU A 985 20.79 -121.48 78.63
N ASN A 986 21.89 -121.94 79.24
CA ASN A 986 22.29 -121.54 80.59
C ASN A 986 23.71 -120.94 80.72
N MET A 987 24.31 -120.50 79.60
CA MET A 987 25.62 -119.83 79.60
C MET A 987 25.62 -118.52 78.78
N PHE A 988 26.15 -117.46 79.40
CA PHE A 988 26.40 -116.09 78.90
C PHE A 988 25.22 -115.08 78.79
N LYS A 989 25.51 -113.83 79.16
CA LYS A 989 24.65 -112.62 79.26
C LYS A 989 25.48 -111.34 79.07
N GLN A 990 24.81 -110.20 78.84
CA GLN A 990 25.33 -108.78 78.80
C GLN A 990 26.02 -108.38 77.47
N SER A 991 26.06 -107.12 77.00
CA SER A 991 25.82 -105.76 77.57
C SER A 991 25.32 -104.73 76.49
N LYS A 992 24.47 -103.71 76.76
CA LYS A 992 24.69 -102.22 77.00
C LYS A 992 25.42 -101.37 75.91
N LEU A 993 25.41 -100.01 75.89
CA LEU A 993 24.34 -98.96 75.81
C LEU A 993 24.97 -97.58 75.39
N ILE A 994 24.22 -96.46 75.34
CA ILE A 994 24.55 -95.15 74.71
C ILE A 994 25.17 -94.09 75.68
N THR A 995 25.85 -93.04 75.17
CA THR A 995 26.44 -91.89 75.92
C THR A 995 25.91 -90.49 75.49
N HIS A 996 26.24 -89.42 76.24
CA HIS A 996 25.47 -88.16 76.30
C HIS A 996 26.12 -86.90 75.65
N GLU A 997 27.46 -86.84 75.54
CA GLU A 997 28.25 -85.60 75.32
C GLU A 997 27.98 -84.85 74.00
N ARG A 998 27.38 -85.49 72.99
CA ARG A 998 27.16 -84.87 71.66
C ARG A 998 26.02 -83.83 71.62
N PHE A 999 25.27 -83.66 72.71
CA PHE A 999 24.10 -82.77 72.73
C PHE A 999 24.46 -81.33 73.14
N GLU A 1000 25.33 -81.15 74.13
CA GLU A 1000 25.63 -79.82 74.70
C GLU A 1000 26.43 -78.94 73.72
N SER A 1001 27.43 -79.52 73.03
CA SER A 1001 28.24 -78.81 72.03
C SER A 1001 27.43 -78.19 70.89
N ALA A 1002 26.27 -78.74 70.54
CA ALA A 1002 25.40 -78.20 69.50
C ALA A 1002 24.56 -76.99 69.99
N CYS A 1003 24.36 -76.85 71.30
CA CYS A 1003 23.56 -75.78 71.90
C CYS A 1003 24.38 -74.49 72.08
N GLU A 1004 25.67 -74.58 72.41
CA GLU A 1004 26.54 -73.41 72.54
C GLU A 1004 26.83 -72.73 71.20
N GLU A 1005 27.02 -73.50 70.13
CA GLU A 1005 27.33 -72.95 68.80
C GLU A 1005 26.14 -72.14 68.22
N LEU A 1006 24.91 -72.58 68.49
CA LEU A 1006 23.68 -71.88 68.09
C LEU A 1006 23.51 -70.52 68.79
N ASN A 1007 23.77 -70.45 70.10
CA ASN A 1007 23.72 -69.18 70.86
C ASN A 1007 24.76 -68.18 70.33
N ASN A 1008 25.96 -68.66 69.99
CA ASN A 1008 27.02 -67.81 69.43
C ASN A 1008 26.71 -67.30 68.02
N ALA A 1009 25.90 -68.00 67.23
CA ALA A 1009 25.41 -67.49 65.95
C ALA A 1009 24.39 -66.35 66.14
N LEU A 1010 23.38 -66.56 66.98
CA LEU A 1010 22.28 -65.61 67.21
C LEU A 1010 22.77 -64.26 67.79
N HIS A 1011 23.83 -64.29 68.62
CA HIS A 1011 24.44 -63.06 69.14
C HIS A 1011 25.11 -62.19 68.06
N ARG A 1012 25.70 -62.81 67.02
CA ARG A 1012 26.33 -62.09 65.89
C ARG A 1012 25.28 -61.44 64.99
N GLU A 1013 24.17 -62.13 64.76
CA GLU A 1013 23.03 -61.61 63.98
C GLU A 1013 22.41 -60.38 64.65
N HIS A 1014 22.25 -60.40 65.98
CA HIS A 1014 21.75 -59.23 66.73
C HIS A 1014 22.68 -58.01 66.62
N GLN A 1015 24.00 -58.21 66.71
CA GLN A 1015 24.98 -57.12 66.53
C GLN A 1015 24.97 -56.54 65.10
N ALA A 1016 24.82 -57.38 64.08
CA ALA A 1016 24.68 -56.92 62.69
C ALA A 1016 23.41 -56.08 62.50
N GLN A 1017 22.29 -56.46 63.13
CA GLN A 1017 21.03 -55.73 63.03
C GLN A 1017 21.09 -54.33 63.69
N VAL A 1018 21.83 -54.17 64.79
CA VAL A 1018 22.05 -52.86 65.43
C VAL A 1018 22.85 -51.93 64.50
N LEU A 1019 23.96 -52.41 63.94
CA LEU A 1019 24.78 -51.61 63.02
C LEU A 1019 24.03 -51.20 61.74
N LEU A 1020 23.15 -52.05 61.23
CA LEU A 1020 22.27 -51.70 60.10
C LEU A 1020 21.27 -50.59 60.46
N ASN A 1021 20.70 -50.62 61.66
CA ASN A 1021 19.79 -49.57 62.13
C ASN A 1021 20.52 -48.23 62.33
N GLU A 1022 21.74 -48.25 62.88
CA GLU A 1022 22.58 -47.04 63.02
C GLU A 1022 22.96 -46.43 61.66
N GLN A 1023 23.32 -47.26 60.67
CA GLN A 1023 23.59 -46.79 59.31
C GLN A 1023 22.33 -46.22 58.64
N ALA A 1024 21.16 -46.84 58.81
CA ALA A 1024 19.90 -46.32 58.30
C ALA A 1024 19.55 -44.95 58.92
N GLN A 1025 19.77 -44.78 60.24
CA GLN A 1025 19.52 -43.51 60.93
C GLN A 1025 20.49 -42.41 60.48
N GLN A 1026 21.78 -42.72 60.27
CA GLN A 1026 22.75 -41.77 59.73
C GLN A 1026 22.42 -41.35 58.29
N LEU A 1027 21.95 -42.28 57.45
CA LEU A 1027 21.48 -41.97 56.09
C LEU A 1027 20.24 -41.07 56.11
N GLN A 1028 19.29 -41.32 57.02
CA GLN A 1028 18.10 -40.47 57.15
C GLN A 1028 18.45 -39.06 57.67
N GLU A 1029 19.40 -38.93 58.61
CA GLU A 1029 19.92 -37.62 59.01
C GLU A 1029 20.62 -36.88 57.86
N LEU A 1030 21.41 -37.58 57.03
CA LEU A 1030 22.04 -36.99 55.84
C LEU A 1030 21.00 -36.55 54.81
N ASN A 1031 19.95 -37.34 54.58
CA ASN A 1031 18.85 -36.97 53.70
C ASN A 1031 18.15 -35.70 54.19
N ASN A 1032 17.80 -35.64 55.48
CA ASN A 1032 17.14 -34.47 56.08
C ASN A 1032 18.02 -33.20 55.99
N LYS A 1033 19.35 -33.33 56.15
CA LYS A 1033 20.31 -32.22 56.00
C LYS A 1033 20.44 -31.77 54.53
N LEU A 1034 20.40 -32.70 53.59
CA LEU A 1034 20.41 -32.42 52.15
C LEU A 1034 19.11 -31.74 51.69
N GLU A 1035 17.96 -32.20 52.19
CA GLU A 1035 16.63 -31.63 51.92
C GLU A 1035 16.51 -30.21 52.50
N LEU A 1036 17.00 -29.98 53.73
CA LEU A 1036 17.12 -28.65 54.31
C LEU A 1036 17.99 -27.72 53.43
N HIS A 1037 19.20 -28.14 53.04
CA HIS A 1037 20.05 -27.35 52.15
C HIS A 1037 19.41 -27.08 50.79
N SER A 1038 18.68 -28.05 50.22
CA SER A 1038 17.97 -27.88 48.96
C SER A 1038 16.82 -26.87 49.09
N SER A 1039 16.10 -26.85 50.22
CA SER A 1039 15.08 -25.82 50.50
C SER A 1039 15.70 -24.43 50.69
N GLU A 1040 16.78 -24.30 51.46
CA GLU A 1040 17.50 -23.03 51.59
C GLU A 1040 18.05 -22.52 50.25
N GLU A 1041 18.53 -23.41 49.38
CA GLU A 1041 19.03 -23.05 48.05
C GLU A 1041 17.88 -22.67 47.11
N ALA A 1042 16.71 -23.31 47.21
CA ALA A 1042 15.50 -22.88 46.52
C ALA A 1042 15.05 -21.47 46.97
N ASP A 1043 15.02 -21.19 48.27
CA ASP A 1043 14.69 -19.87 48.82
C ASP A 1043 15.69 -18.79 48.38
N LYS A 1044 17.00 -19.09 48.45
CA LYS A 1044 18.06 -18.18 47.96
C LYS A 1044 17.89 -17.91 46.46
N ASN A 1045 17.56 -18.92 45.66
CA ASN A 1045 17.26 -18.76 44.24
C ASN A 1045 15.97 -17.97 43.98
N GLN A 1046 14.92 -18.12 44.81
CA GLN A 1046 13.73 -17.27 44.71
C GLN A 1046 14.07 -15.81 45.01
N VAL A 1047 14.78 -15.52 46.10
CA VAL A 1047 15.20 -14.15 46.47
C VAL A 1047 16.12 -13.53 45.40
N LEU A 1048 17.00 -14.32 44.79
CA LEU A 1048 17.79 -13.89 43.62
C LEU A 1048 16.89 -13.60 42.41
N SER A 1049 15.87 -14.42 42.13
CA SER A 1049 14.92 -14.14 41.04
C SER A 1049 14.10 -12.87 41.28
N GLU A 1050 13.66 -12.61 42.52
CA GLU A 1050 12.91 -11.41 42.89
C GLU A 1050 13.78 -10.15 42.85
N THR A 1051 15.03 -10.22 43.30
CA THR A 1051 15.96 -9.09 43.21
C THR A 1051 16.39 -8.80 41.78
N VAL A 1052 16.61 -9.82 40.95
CA VAL A 1052 16.82 -9.67 39.49
C VAL A 1052 15.58 -9.06 38.82
N LYS A 1053 14.37 -9.47 39.22
CA LYS A 1053 13.11 -8.89 38.71
C LYS A 1053 12.98 -7.41 39.09
N ARG A 1054 13.19 -7.04 40.37
CA ARG A 1054 13.17 -5.63 40.82
C ARG A 1054 14.25 -4.80 40.12
N LEU A 1055 15.43 -5.37 39.86
CA LEU A 1055 16.50 -4.71 39.10
C LEU A 1055 16.11 -4.53 37.63
N PHE A 1056 15.42 -5.48 37.01
CA PHE A 1056 14.87 -5.35 35.66
C PHE A 1056 13.77 -4.27 35.60
N GLU A 1057 12.86 -4.23 36.58
CA GLU A 1057 11.82 -3.21 36.72
C GLU A 1057 12.43 -1.81 36.87
N ALA A 1058 13.43 -1.64 37.73
CA ALA A 1058 14.18 -0.39 37.89
C ALA A 1058 14.95 0.01 36.62
N LYS A 1059 15.57 -0.95 35.92
CA LYS A 1059 16.24 -0.72 34.62
C LYS A 1059 15.26 -0.29 33.53
N MET A 1060 14.03 -0.81 33.55
CA MET A 1060 12.98 -0.41 32.62
C MET A 1060 12.39 0.96 32.98
N GLU A 1061 12.24 1.30 34.26
CA GLU A 1061 11.83 2.65 34.67
C GLU A 1061 12.89 3.70 34.34
N LEU A 1062 14.18 3.40 34.56
CA LEU A 1062 15.28 4.28 34.16
C LEU A 1062 15.29 4.51 32.63
N ARG A 1063 14.93 3.50 31.82
CA ARG A 1063 14.71 3.67 30.37
C ARG A 1063 13.51 4.57 30.04
N ARG A 1064 12.40 4.51 30.79
CA ARG A 1064 11.26 5.44 30.63
C ARG A 1064 11.66 6.88 30.99
N LYS A 1065 12.43 7.07 32.07
CA LYS A 1065 12.96 8.39 32.43
C LYS A 1065 13.96 8.93 31.39
N ASP A 1066 14.86 8.11 30.87
CA ASP A 1066 15.76 8.47 29.77
C ASP A 1066 14.99 8.84 28.48
N GLN A 1067 13.93 8.12 28.13
CA GLN A 1067 13.04 8.49 27.02
C GLN A 1067 12.34 9.83 27.28
N SER A 1068 11.85 10.07 28.50
CA SER A 1068 11.22 11.33 28.91
C SER A 1068 12.21 12.51 28.86
N LEU A 1069 13.45 12.30 29.30
CA LEU A 1069 14.53 13.28 29.22
C LEU A 1069 14.94 13.58 27.78
N ARG A 1070 14.97 12.56 26.89
CA ARG A 1070 15.18 12.78 25.44
C ARG A 1070 14.05 13.58 24.80
N GLN A 1071 12.80 13.39 25.23
CA GLN A 1071 11.67 14.20 24.80
C GLN A 1071 11.77 15.64 25.31
N LEU A 1072 12.10 15.83 26.59
CA LEU A 1072 12.29 17.16 27.19
C LEU A 1072 13.45 17.92 26.56
N ASN A 1073 14.59 17.26 26.31
CA ASN A 1073 15.72 17.86 25.61
C ASN A 1073 15.37 18.24 24.16
N ARG A 1074 14.55 17.46 23.44
CA ARG A 1074 14.05 17.86 22.12
C ARG A 1074 13.25 19.16 22.19
N LEU A 1075 12.31 19.26 23.14
CA LEU A 1075 11.53 20.48 23.39
C LEU A 1075 12.44 21.66 23.77
N LEU A 1076 13.46 21.45 24.60
CA LEU A 1076 14.46 22.47 24.93
C LEU A 1076 15.19 22.95 23.67
N THR A 1077 15.75 22.04 22.87
CA THR A 1077 16.47 22.40 21.64
C THR A 1077 15.58 23.07 20.59
N GLN A 1078 14.27 22.77 20.59
CA GLN A 1078 13.29 23.45 19.74
C GLN A 1078 13.09 24.90 20.21
N LEU A 1079 12.83 25.11 21.50
CA LEU A 1079 12.72 26.45 22.09
C LEU A 1079 14.01 27.28 21.92
N GLU A 1080 15.18 26.65 21.96
CA GLU A 1080 16.48 27.30 21.69
C GLU A 1080 16.71 27.62 20.21
N GLN A 1081 16.11 26.87 19.28
CA GLN A 1081 16.07 27.24 17.86
C GLN A 1081 15.09 28.39 17.62
N ASP A 1082 13.88 28.32 18.18
CA ASP A 1082 12.86 29.35 17.96
C ASP A 1082 13.26 30.68 18.62
N LYS A 1083 13.94 30.64 19.78
CA LYS A 1083 14.60 31.80 20.40
C LYS A 1083 15.70 32.40 19.53
N ARG A 1084 16.42 31.60 18.72
CA ARG A 1084 17.42 32.09 17.75
C ARG A 1084 16.76 32.70 16.52
N ARG A 1085 15.81 32.00 15.91
CA ARG A 1085 15.01 32.51 14.77
C ARG A 1085 14.30 33.83 15.13
N LEU A 1086 13.79 33.96 16.35
CA LEU A 1086 13.19 35.20 16.85
C LEU A 1086 14.22 36.32 17.01
N LYS A 1087 15.42 36.04 17.53
CA LYS A 1087 16.52 37.02 17.59
C LYS A 1087 16.97 37.46 16.19
N GLU A 1088 17.12 36.52 15.27
CA GLU A 1088 17.48 36.77 13.86
C GLU A 1088 16.40 37.64 13.19
N SER A 1089 15.13 37.28 13.33
CA SER A 1089 14.01 38.07 12.79
C SER A 1089 13.86 39.45 13.44
N ILE A 1090 14.23 39.62 14.72
CA ILE A 1090 14.27 40.93 15.37
C ILE A 1090 15.44 41.75 14.81
N HIS A 1091 16.63 41.16 14.64
CA HIS A 1091 17.80 41.85 14.11
C HIS A 1091 17.62 42.26 12.64
N ASP A 1092 17.03 41.41 11.81
CA ASP A 1092 16.67 41.74 10.43
C ASP A 1092 15.62 42.86 10.38
N ALA A 1093 14.64 42.85 11.29
CA ALA A 1093 13.67 43.94 11.42
C ALA A 1093 14.32 45.25 11.89
N GLU A 1094 15.20 45.23 12.90
CA GLU A 1094 15.98 46.38 13.37
C GLU A 1094 16.88 46.94 12.26
N SER A 1095 17.54 46.07 11.49
CA SER A 1095 18.36 46.43 10.33
C SER A 1095 17.52 47.09 9.24
N ALA A 1096 16.39 46.48 8.86
CA ALA A 1096 15.46 47.04 7.89
C ALA A 1096 14.85 48.39 8.37
N LEU A 1097 14.54 48.52 9.65
CA LEU A 1097 14.06 49.77 10.26
C LEU A 1097 15.15 50.86 10.25
N CYS A 1098 16.39 50.52 10.59
CA CYS A 1098 17.53 51.44 10.50
C CYS A 1098 17.80 51.91 9.06
N MET A 1099 17.67 51.01 8.07
CA MET A 1099 17.83 51.37 6.66
C MET A 1099 16.66 52.21 6.15
N ALA A 1100 15.43 51.92 6.55
CA ALA A 1100 14.26 52.73 6.25
C ALA A 1100 14.33 54.12 6.92
N ALA A 1101 14.86 54.22 8.14
CA ALA A 1101 15.10 55.49 8.81
C ALA A 1101 16.13 56.34 8.05
N LYS A 1102 17.26 55.75 7.63
CA LYS A 1102 18.25 56.42 6.76
C LYS A 1102 17.64 56.87 5.44
N HIS A 1103 16.79 56.06 4.79
CA HIS A 1103 16.06 56.49 3.60
C HIS A 1103 15.12 57.68 3.88
N LYS A 1104 14.40 57.68 5.02
CA LYS A 1104 13.51 58.77 5.44
C LYS A 1104 14.28 60.07 5.68
N GLU A 1105 15.43 60.03 6.36
CA GLU A 1105 16.30 61.20 6.57
C GLU A 1105 16.90 61.73 5.25
N LEU A 1106 17.33 60.84 4.35
CA LEU A 1106 17.88 61.21 3.06
C LEU A 1106 16.80 61.83 2.15
N ILE A 1107 15.56 61.32 2.18
CA ILE A 1107 14.42 61.98 1.52
C ILE A 1107 14.11 63.34 2.16
N VAL A 1108 14.06 63.45 3.50
CA VAL A 1108 13.75 64.70 4.21
C VAL A 1108 14.80 65.80 3.93
N SER A 1109 16.10 65.45 3.87
CA SER A 1109 17.15 66.40 3.52
C SER A 1109 17.05 66.88 2.06
N GLN A 1110 16.71 65.98 1.12
CA GLN A 1110 16.43 66.36 -0.27
C GLN A 1110 15.15 67.19 -0.40
N MET A 1111 14.07 66.89 0.36
CA MET A 1111 12.86 67.72 0.41
C MET A 1111 13.18 69.15 0.88
N LYS A 1112 13.95 69.31 1.96
CA LYS A 1112 14.40 70.62 2.45
C LYS A 1112 15.28 71.35 1.42
N SER A 1113 16.09 70.63 0.65
CA SER A 1113 16.86 71.20 -0.47
C SER A 1113 15.96 71.73 -1.59
N VAL A 1114 14.97 70.93 -2.03
CA VAL A 1114 13.98 71.35 -3.02
C VAL A 1114 13.18 72.56 -2.51
N GLU A 1115 12.66 72.50 -1.29
CA GLU A 1115 11.95 73.60 -0.61
C GLU A 1115 12.80 74.89 -0.57
N ALA A 1116 14.08 74.80 -0.19
CA ALA A 1116 14.98 75.94 -0.17
C ALA A 1116 15.21 76.55 -1.56
N THR A 1117 15.24 75.74 -2.63
CA THR A 1117 15.31 76.27 -4.01
C THR A 1117 13.98 76.90 -4.47
N LEU A 1118 12.83 76.34 -4.07
CA LEU A 1118 11.52 76.89 -4.40
C LEU A 1118 11.25 78.20 -3.64
N ASN A 1119 11.64 78.30 -2.38
CA ASN A 1119 11.62 79.55 -1.63
C ASN A 1119 12.48 80.62 -2.31
N LYS A 1120 13.73 80.30 -2.72
CA LYS A 1120 14.58 81.24 -3.49
C LYS A 1120 13.91 81.73 -4.79
N VAL A 1121 13.21 80.86 -5.51
CA VAL A 1121 12.51 81.20 -6.76
C VAL A 1121 11.26 82.04 -6.49
N ARG A 1122 10.49 81.75 -5.44
CA ARG A 1122 9.38 82.60 -4.96
C ARG A 1122 9.91 83.99 -4.60
N ASP A 1123 10.98 84.06 -3.83
CA ASP A 1123 11.53 85.31 -3.30
C ASP A 1123 12.14 86.16 -4.43
N GLN A 1124 12.79 85.54 -5.42
CA GLN A 1124 13.15 86.19 -6.69
C GLN A 1124 11.92 86.72 -7.44
N THR A 1125 10.85 85.94 -7.55
CA THR A 1125 9.62 86.35 -8.24
C THR A 1125 8.97 87.57 -7.57
N LEU A 1126 8.94 87.61 -6.24
CA LEU A 1126 8.45 88.74 -5.43
C LEU A 1126 9.34 90.00 -5.62
N LEU A 1127 10.67 89.83 -5.60
CA LEU A 1127 11.60 90.94 -5.87
C LEU A 1127 11.42 91.50 -7.28
N SER A 1128 11.30 90.64 -8.30
CA SER A 1128 11.07 91.04 -9.69
C SER A 1128 9.73 91.77 -9.90
N GLN A 1129 8.69 91.47 -9.12
CA GLN A 1129 7.41 92.19 -9.19
C GLN A 1129 7.53 93.67 -8.80
N THR A 1130 8.55 94.03 -8.00
CA THR A 1130 8.82 95.43 -7.58
C THR A 1130 9.54 96.23 -8.66
N ALA A 1131 10.16 95.57 -9.66
CA ALA A 1131 10.96 96.18 -10.72
C ALA A 1131 10.21 96.38 -12.06
N ALA A 1132 8.88 96.27 -12.06
CA ALA A 1132 8.04 96.14 -13.25
C ALA A 1132 7.82 97.43 -14.09
N THR A 1133 8.88 98.21 -14.35
CA THR A 1133 8.89 99.38 -15.26
C THR A 1133 9.76 99.18 -16.52
N ARG A 1134 10.41 98.03 -16.68
CA ARG A 1134 11.01 97.57 -17.95
C ARG A 1134 10.48 96.18 -18.33
N ASN A 1135 10.43 95.90 -19.64
CA ASN A 1135 9.57 94.85 -20.21
C ASN A 1135 10.14 93.41 -20.16
N ASP A 1136 11.33 93.18 -19.59
CA ASP A 1136 12.02 91.89 -19.63
C ASP A 1136 11.84 91.08 -18.33
N PHE A 1137 10.67 90.47 -18.16
CA PHE A 1137 10.42 89.49 -17.11
C PHE A 1137 10.56 88.08 -17.68
N THR A 1138 11.60 87.34 -17.28
CA THR A 1138 11.82 85.94 -17.69
C THR A 1138 11.94 85.03 -16.47
N LEU A 1139 11.03 84.05 -16.37
CA LEU A 1139 11.03 83.06 -15.29
C LEU A 1139 12.19 82.08 -15.50
N GLN A 1140 13.28 82.23 -14.73
CA GLN A 1140 14.36 81.24 -14.74
C GLN A 1140 13.88 79.92 -14.13
N LEU A 1141 14.26 78.82 -14.78
CA LEU A 1141 13.85 77.48 -14.36
C LEU A 1141 14.70 76.98 -13.16
N PRO A 1142 14.09 76.41 -12.09
CA PRO A 1142 14.83 75.86 -10.97
C PRO A 1142 15.82 74.77 -11.41
N LYS A 1143 17.13 74.97 -11.20
CA LYS A 1143 18.16 73.96 -11.49
C LYS A 1143 18.27 72.93 -10.35
N LEU A 1144 17.26 72.06 -10.23
CA LEU A 1144 17.31 70.92 -9.33
C LEU A 1144 18.30 69.87 -9.84
N HIS A 1145 19.42 69.69 -9.14
CA HIS A 1145 20.43 68.67 -9.44
C HIS A 1145 19.95 67.27 -9.01
N LEU A 1146 19.25 66.57 -9.90
CA LEU A 1146 18.73 65.20 -9.67
C LEU A 1146 19.80 64.10 -9.42
N GLY A 1147 21.09 64.44 -9.51
CA GLY A 1147 22.20 63.49 -9.50
C GLY A 1147 22.65 62.99 -8.12
N THR A 1148 22.21 63.61 -7.02
CA THR A 1148 22.73 63.35 -5.67
C THR A 1148 22.51 61.91 -5.20
N PHE A 1149 21.40 61.28 -5.61
CA PHE A 1149 21.07 59.87 -5.29
C PHE A 1149 22.06 58.83 -5.84
N ALA A 1150 23.08 59.23 -6.61
CA ALA A 1150 24.07 58.31 -7.17
C ALA A 1150 25.33 58.09 -6.28
N VAL A 1151 25.54 58.91 -5.23
CA VAL A 1151 26.85 59.03 -4.56
C VAL A 1151 27.00 58.16 -3.31
N GLU A 1152 25.93 57.93 -2.54
CA GLU A 1152 25.99 57.31 -1.20
C GLU A 1152 25.55 55.82 -1.18
N GLY A 1153 25.67 55.11 -2.31
CA GLY A 1153 25.45 53.66 -2.41
C GLY A 1153 23.99 53.16 -2.32
N LEU A 1154 23.08 53.94 -1.72
CA LEU A 1154 21.68 53.59 -1.49
C LEU A 1154 20.80 53.71 -2.76
N LYS A 1155 20.99 52.79 -3.72
CA LYS A 1155 20.11 52.63 -4.89
C LYS A 1155 19.13 51.47 -4.68
N GLY A 1156 17.82 51.77 -4.66
CA GLY A 1156 16.78 50.74 -4.83
C GLY A 1156 15.52 50.88 -3.97
N GLY A 1157 15.54 51.70 -2.91
CA GLY A 1157 14.35 51.93 -2.07
C GLY A 1157 13.17 52.48 -2.90
N PRO A 1158 11.98 51.85 -2.89
CA PRO A 1158 10.85 52.30 -3.71
C PRO A 1158 10.38 53.71 -3.34
N GLU A 1159 10.57 54.14 -2.09
CA GLU A 1159 10.30 55.50 -1.61
C GLU A 1159 11.22 56.52 -2.29
N VAL A 1160 12.50 56.18 -2.44
CA VAL A 1160 13.51 57.04 -3.09
C VAL A 1160 13.22 57.16 -4.58
N VAL A 1161 12.82 56.07 -5.23
CA VAL A 1161 12.43 56.04 -6.65
C VAL A 1161 11.14 56.85 -6.87
N ALA A 1162 10.12 56.66 -6.03
CA ALA A 1162 8.87 57.42 -6.09
C ALA A 1162 9.10 58.92 -5.86
N PHE A 1163 9.97 59.30 -4.93
CA PHE A 1163 10.31 60.69 -4.67
C PHE A 1163 11.11 61.32 -5.82
N GLN A 1164 12.05 60.59 -6.43
CA GLN A 1164 12.77 61.06 -7.62
C GLN A 1164 11.82 61.25 -8.83
N ALA A 1165 10.84 60.35 -8.99
CA ALA A 1165 9.78 60.50 -9.98
C ALA A 1165 8.87 61.71 -9.69
N MET A 1166 8.50 61.95 -8.42
CA MET A 1166 7.73 63.11 -7.98
C MET A 1166 8.44 64.43 -8.33
N ILE A 1167 9.73 64.57 -7.99
CA ILE A 1167 10.50 65.78 -8.33
C ILE A 1167 10.53 65.99 -9.85
N LYS A 1168 10.72 64.92 -10.63
CA LYS A 1168 10.70 65.01 -12.10
C LYS A 1168 9.34 65.50 -12.60
N SER A 1169 8.23 64.87 -12.18
CA SER A 1169 6.88 65.28 -12.57
C SER A 1169 6.55 66.72 -12.15
N PHE A 1170 7.01 67.15 -10.98
CA PHE A 1170 6.88 68.55 -10.54
C PHE A 1170 7.67 69.50 -11.46
N MET A 1171 8.91 69.16 -11.84
CA MET A 1171 9.70 69.97 -12.77
C MET A 1171 9.09 70.05 -14.17
N ASP A 1172 8.50 68.96 -14.66
CA ASP A 1172 7.79 68.91 -15.94
C ASP A 1172 6.53 69.82 -15.89
N VAL A 1173 5.76 69.78 -14.79
CA VAL A 1173 4.63 70.68 -14.55
C VAL A 1173 5.08 72.14 -14.40
N TYR A 1174 6.21 72.41 -13.73
CA TYR A 1174 6.74 73.78 -13.58
C TYR A 1174 7.21 74.37 -14.92
N GLN A 1175 7.83 73.56 -15.79
CA GLN A 1175 8.15 73.95 -17.18
C GLN A 1175 6.89 74.27 -17.99
N LEU A 1176 5.85 73.44 -17.87
CA LEU A 1176 4.57 73.64 -18.54
C LEU A 1176 3.85 74.91 -18.03
N ALA A 1177 3.89 75.17 -16.73
CA ALA A 1177 3.35 76.39 -16.13
C ALA A 1177 4.10 77.64 -16.61
N SER A 1178 5.43 77.62 -16.56
CA SER A 1178 6.29 78.75 -16.99
C SER A 1178 6.07 79.10 -18.46
N SER A 1179 6.12 78.11 -19.36
CA SER A 1179 5.87 78.32 -20.80
C SER A 1179 4.44 78.79 -21.11
N ARG A 1180 3.45 78.41 -20.30
CA ARG A 1180 2.06 78.91 -20.41
C ARG A 1180 1.91 80.34 -19.88
N VAL A 1181 2.66 80.73 -18.84
CA VAL A 1181 2.77 82.13 -18.40
C VAL A 1181 3.41 82.98 -19.50
N ASP A 1182 4.53 82.56 -20.10
CA ASP A 1182 5.17 83.28 -21.20
C ASP A 1182 4.25 83.44 -22.43
N MET A 1183 3.39 82.45 -22.69
CA MET A 1183 2.36 82.54 -23.73
C MET A 1183 1.27 83.57 -23.37
N LEU A 1184 0.79 83.58 -22.12
CA LEU A 1184 -0.20 84.54 -21.64
C LEU A 1184 0.34 85.97 -21.57
N VAL A 1185 1.61 86.17 -21.19
CA VAL A 1185 2.30 87.47 -21.20
C VAL A 1185 2.39 88.00 -22.64
N ARG A 1186 2.84 87.18 -23.60
CA ARG A 1186 2.86 87.55 -25.03
C ARG A 1186 1.46 87.85 -25.57
N LYS A 1187 0.44 87.08 -25.19
CA LYS A 1187 -0.97 87.36 -25.55
C LYS A 1187 -1.48 88.67 -24.95
N THR A 1188 -1.10 88.98 -23.71
CA THR A 1188 -1.48 90.24 -23.04
C THR A 1188 -0.78 91.45 -23.67
N ALA A 1189 0.49 91.32 -24.07
CA ALA A 1189 1.20 92.33 -24.85
C ALA A 1189 0.53 92.57 -26.21
N SER A 1190 0.13 91.50 -26.91
CA SER A 1190 -0.63 91.60 -28.17
C SER A 1190 -1.99 92.29 -27.99
N HIS A 1191 -2.75 91.95 -26.94
CA HIS A 1191 -4.00 92.65 -26.62
C HIS A 1191 -3.77 94.12 -26.26
N ARG A 1192 -2.72 94.47 -25.50
CA ARG A 1192 -2.35 95.88 -25.24
C ARG A 1192 -2.03 96.64 -26.53
N LEU A 1193 -1.30 96.02 -27.46
CA LEU A 1193 -1.00 96.60 -28.78
C LEU A 1193 -2.29 96.84 -29.59
N HIS A 1194 -3.20 95.86 -29.62
CA HIS A 1194 -4.50 95.99 -30.28
C HIS A 1194 -5.37 97.08 -29.63
N THR A 1195 -5.34 97.23 -28.29
CA THR A 1195 -6.05 98.29 -27.57
C THR A 1195 -5.45 99.68 -27.86
N ALA A 1196 -4.14 99.79 -28.03
CA ALA A 1196 -3.49 101.03 -28.47
C ALA A 1196 -3.90 101.42 -29.90
N VAL A 1197 -3.96 100.45 -30.83
CA VAL A 1197 -4.45 100.65 -32.20
C VAL A 1197 -5.94 101.02 -32.25
N LEU A 1198 -6.76 100.47 -31.35
CA LEU A 1198 -8.17 100.89 -31.19
C LEU A 1198 -8.26 102.32 -30.64
N LYS A 1199 -7.41 102.70 -29.67
CA LYS A 1199 -7.36 104.09 -29.16
C LYS A 1199 -6.93 105.09 -30.23
N SER A 1200 -5.92 104.80 -31.05
CA SER A 1200 -5.51 105.72 -32.12
C SER A 1200 -6.59 105.87 -33.20
N LYS A 1201 -7.29 104.77 -33.55
CA LYS A 1201 -8.47 104.82 -34.44
C LYS A 1201 -9.63 105.62 -33.84
N LEU A 1202 -9.84 105.54 -32.52
CA LEU A 1202 -10.88 106.34 -31.85
C LEU A 1202 -10.51 107.83 -31.85
N GLN A 1203 -9.23 108.17 -31.62
CA GLN A 1203 -8.76 109.56 -31.68
C GLN A 1203 -8.85 110.14 -33.10
N THR A 1204 -8.57 109.39 -34.16
CA THR A 1204 -8.80 109.88 -35.53
C THR A 1204 -10.28 109.98 -35.90
N ALA A 1205 -11.15 109.15 -35.34
CA ALA A 1205 -12.60 109.34 -35.47
C ALA A 1205 -13.10 110.62 -34.80
N CYS A 1206 -12.68 110.89 -33.55
CA CYS A 1206 -13.03 112.12 -32.84
C CYS A 1206 -12.53 113.39 -33.56
N LEU A 1207 -11.36 113.34 -34.21
CA LEU A 1207 -10.85 114.46 -35.00
C LEU A 1207 -11.74 114.77 -36.21
N HIS A 1208 -12.14 113.74 -36.97
CA HIS A 1208 -13.09 113.92 -38.08
C HIS A 1208 -14.48 114.42 -37.62
N GLU A 1209 -14.91 114.09 -36.41
CA GLU A 1209 -16.17 114.63 -35.87
C GLU A 1209 -16.05 116.12 -35.50
N SER A 1210 -14.87 116.55 -35.00
CA SER A 1210 -14.59 117.97 -34.72
C SER A 1210 -14.41 118.86 -35.97
N GLU A 1211 -14.01 118.29 -37.11
CA GLU A 1211 -13.85 119.03 -38.38
C GLU A 1211 -15.17 119.23 -39.14
N ASN A 1212 -16.21 118.42 -38.87
CA ASN A 1212 -17.50 118.48 -39.59
C ASN A 1212 -18.57 119.38 -38.93
N LEU A 1213 -18.27 120.02 -37.79
CA LEU A 1213 -19.23 120.82 -37.02
C LEU A 1213 -19.01 122.36 -37.15
N GLN A 1214 -18.46 122.82 -38.27
CA GLN A 1214 -18.17 124.25 -38.49
C GLN A 1214 -18.91 124.93 -39.66
N LEU A 1215 -19.78 124.23 -40.39
CA LEU A 1215 -20.72 124.83 -41.35
C LEU A 1215 -22.14 124.29 -41.19
N GLU A 1216 -23.11 125.18 -41.42
CA GLU A 1216 -24.58 124.98 -41.46
C GLU A 1216 -25.28 124.51 -40.16
N SER A 1217 -26.42 125.10 -39.74
CA SER A 1217 -26.90 126.48 -39.90
C SER A 1217 -27.90 126.83 -38.79
N ARG A 1218 -28.27 128.10 -38.66
CA ARG A 1218 -29.10 128.64 -37.56
C ARG A 1218 -30.61 128.55 -37.84
N GLY A 1219 -31.28 127.54 -37.26
CA GLY A 1219 -32.75 127.43 -37.18
C GLY A 1219 -33.23 125.97 -37.15
N SER A 1220 -34.40 125.60 -36.61
CA SER A 1220 -35.39 126.33 -35.80
C SER A 1220 -36.46 125.34 -35.29
N SER A 1221 -37.06 125.61 -34.11
CA SER A 1221 -38.38 125.11 -33.65
C SER A 1221 -38.73 123.60 -33.74
N ASN A 1222 -38.41 122.87 -32.65
CA ASN A 1222 -39.35 122.17 -31.74
C ASN A 1222 -40.72 121.59 -32.21
N ILE A 1223 -41.07 120.42 -31.62
CA ILE A 1223 -42.42 119.80 -31.45
C ILE A 1223 -42.95 119.15 -32.77
N THR A 1224 -43.45 117.90 -32.83
CA THR A 1224 -44.43 117.19 -31.94
C THR A 1224 -44.20 115.66 -31.85
N MET A 1225 -44.94 115.00 -30.95
CA MET A 1225 -45.01 113.55 -30.72
C MET A 1225 -45.75 112.77 -31.84
N SER A 1226 -45.50 111.45 -31.95
CA SER A 1226 -46.58 110.43 -31.88
C SER A 1226 -46.07 109.00 -31.69
N SER A 1227 -46.83 108.22 -30.93
CA SER A 1227 -46.68 106.81 -30.55
C SER A 1227 -46.29 105.77 -31.62
N SER A 1228 -45.39 104.86 -31.25
CA SER A 1228 -45.66 103.41 -31.11
C SER A 1228 -44.64 102.78 -30.17
#